data_AF-A0A954LB92-F1
#
_entry.id   AF-A0A954LB92-F1
#
_cell.length_a   1.000
_cell.length_b   1.000
_cell.length_c   1.000
_cell.angle_alpha   90.00
_cell.angle_beta   90.00
_cell.angle_gamma   90.00
#
_symmetry.space_group_name_H-M   'P 1'
#
loop_
_entity.id
_entity.type
_entity.pdbx_description
1 polymer ?
#
loop_
_entity_poly.entity_id
_entity_poly.type
_entity_poly.pdbx_seq_one_letter_code
_entity_poly.pdbx_strand_id
1 'polypeptide(L)'
;GLVLALAGSGRWMSSATMLTAGVCLLAIGQLAEYGQVVWWNRTGALTGDATGRLVAVRGIHRKLIHGGYVCLPAALVCLPIMTLLGHVDTSASNILLFSARSSVAIESGFAPEQILQADSLRLMETVETPVGEYTVWNRSGRLYEFRRNGLPVGTVSAADRLLPQPAEDLLPAVLPLVLQQKSGRVLLVGDDTGGCLRSCSRFPVREIVALRSDLQVTALAERYAWSGMTPPLADDERIHLLHEPTELALRNEALEEFEIVIAVPESPAGLQAAMQFTTDFYELASRRLSGDGIFCQRFRQHDFGAWPLTMVLSTMGEVFEHVAAIQSVPGEMVLLASNREGGLFQEGFLERLQLDHVRREIDTTGWDWVQVAVLPVIDVNDRLGLFSHQERTPALTSSNAKFAMGVQFDVYRKTDKAAEVQADLQPHAVRLANTVRGTRIQEEIQRREAAMVQQLEILAGLPDRQWVYRRSLRSEMQRRPRAPVDVVENGQVVRRRNPLDEVRIQYFQTLGHAIQCTQQQVDTAEAIQELEPFTRATEPLLSYFAHLEMVRLYEQADHPAPRDEFEHRVHSVFYTIQADSSVKPVIAAIEQLVKQPELLSVDSDRYDLMNGMLQKLVERWKARVGMEPRSVRETQRDVERSILAANDALECLDRWAENVGIHRDARVQRRKYLVTELITPLRQYSDQVLAHRIRSQQQDPDPEDDGAADDLPLLLPQEMLDTN
;
A
#
# COMPACT_ATOMS: atom_id res chain seq x y z
N GLY A 1 -23.96 -9.39 -10.62
CA GLY A 1 -23.93 -8.63 -9.36
C GLY A 1 -25.27 -8.67 -8.66
N LEU A 2 -26.14 -7.68 -8.89
CA LEU A 2 -27.42 -7.50 -8.20
C LEU A 2 -28.37 -8.73 -8.24
N VAL A 3 -28.41 -9.45 -9.36
CA VAL A 3 -29.24 -10.65 -9.54
C VAL A 3 -28.74 -11.85 -8.71
N LEU A 4 -27.42 -11.95 -8.51
CA LEU A 4 -26.81 -12.97 -7.65
C LEU A 4 -26.93 -12.61 -6.16
N ALA A 5 -26.91 -11.32 -5.82
CA ALA A 5 -27.17 -10.84 -4.47
C ALA A 5 -28.63 -11.12 -4.02
N LEU A 6 -29.59 -10.99 -4.94
CA LEU A 6 -30.99 -11.35 -4.68
C LEU A 6 -31.20 -12.87 -4.54
N ALA A 7 -30.39 -13.69 -5.23
CA ALA A 7 -30.40 -15.15 -5.11
C ALA A 7 -29.96 -15.67 -3.73
N GLY A 8 -29.02 -14.96 -3.09
CA GLY A 8 -28.48 -15.33 -1.77
C GLY A 8 -29.43 -15.06 -0.59
N SER A 9 -30.50 -14.30 -0.79
CA SER A 9 -31.41 -13.83 0.28
C SER A 9 -32.49 -14.84 0.72
N GLY A 10 -32.42 -16.11 0.29
CA GLY A 10 -33.27 -17.20 0.80
C GLY A 10 -34.75 -17.15 0.41
N ARG A 11 -35.19 -16.19 -0.42
CA ARG A 11 -36.55 -16.20 -1.00
C ARG A 11 -36.50 -16.79 -2.40
N TRP A 12 -37.16 -17.94 -2.59
CA TRP A 12 -37.30 -18.63 -3.86
C TRP A 12 -38.00 -17.73 -4.89
N MET A 13 -37.24 -16.98 -5.69
CA MET A 13 -37.72 -16.41 -6.94
C MET A 13 -37.44 -17.41 -8.06
N SER A 14 -38.43 -17.63 -8.92
CA SER A 14 -38.33 -18.59 -10.02
C SER A 14 -37.22 -18.17 -11.00
N SER A 15 -36.56 -19.15 -11.62
CA SER A 15 -35.46 -18.98 -12.57
C SER A 15 -35.82 -18.10 -13.77
N ALA A 16 -37.10 -17.98 -14.13
CA ALA A 16 -37.58 -17.04 -15.14
C ALA A 16 -37.39 -15.57 -14.71
N THR A 17 -37.65 -15.23 -13.45
CA THR A 17 -37.53 -13.86 -12.91
C THR A 17 -36.08 -13.36 -12.88
N MET A 18 -35.13 -14.24 -12.54
CA MET A 18 -33.69 -13.91 -12.55
C MET A 18 -33.16 -13.65 -13.96
N LEU A 19 -33.62 -14.45 -14.94
CA LEU A 19 -33.27 -14.26 -16.34
C LEU A 19 -33.80 -12.93 -16.88
N THR A 20 -35.05 -12.57 -16.56
CA THR A 20 -35.60 -11.26 -16.93
C THR A 20 -34.89 -10.09 -16.25
N ALA A 21 -34.52 -10.20 -14.97
CA ALA A 21 -33.81 -9.14 -14.26
C ALA A 21 -32.38 -8.94 -14.80
N GLY A 22 -31.67 -10.03 -15.12
CA GLY A 22 -30.35 -9.99 -15.73
C GLY A 22 -30.36 -9.39 -17.13
N VAL A 23 -31.35 -9.76 -17.95
CA VAL A 23 -31.55 -9.19 -19.30
C VAL A 23 -31.94 -7.71 -19.23
N CYS A 24 -32.75 -7.30 -18.25
CA CYS A 24 -33.12 -5.88 -18.07
C CYS A 24 -31.93 -5.02 -17.63
N LEU A 25 -31.08 -5.51 -16.71
CA LEU A 25 -29.88 -4.79 -16.28
C LEU A 25 -28.83 -4.65 -17.39
N LEU A 26 -28.62 -5.71 -18.19
CA LEU A 26 -27.78 -5.66 -19.38
C LEU A 26 -28.33 -4.70 -20.44
N ALA A 27 -29.65 -4.69 -20.64
CA ALA A 27 -30.30 -3.77 -21.58
C ALA A 27 -30.22 -2.31 -21.13
N ILE A 28 -30.35 -2.03 -19.82
CA ILE A 28 -30.25 -0.68 -19.25
C ILE A 28 -28.81 -0.16 -19.33
N GLY A 29 -27.81 -0.99 -19.01
CA GLY A 29 -26.39 -0.64 -19.13
C GLY A 29 -26.00 -0.33 -20.58
N GLN A 30 -26.40 -1.18 -21.52
CA GLN A 30 -26.14 -0.95 -22.95
C GLN A 30 -26.90 0.25 -23.51
N LEU A 31 -28.12 0.56 -23.04
CA LEU A 31 -28.88 1.73 -23.50
C LEU A 31 -28.39 3.06 -22.90
N ALA A 32 -27.83 3.06 -21.68
CA ALA A 32 -27.19 4.23 -21.09
C ALA A 32 -25.92 4.63 -21.85
N GLU A 33 -25.10 3.65 -22.24
CA GLU A 33 -23.94 3.87 -23.12
C GLU A 33 -24.35 4.27 -24.54
N TYR A 34 -25.34 3.59 -25.15
CA TYR A 34 -25.84 3.95 -26.48
C TYR A 34 -26.50 5.35 -26.50
N GLY A 35 -27.13 5.78 -25.42
CA GLY A 35 -27.74 7.12 -25.30
C GLY A 35 -26.69 8.24 -25.36
N GLN A 36 -25.52 8.04 -24.74
CA GLN A 36 -24.41 8.99 -24.82
C GLN A 36 -23.73 8.99 -26.20
N VAL A 37 -23.54 7.81 -26.80
CA VAL A 37 -22.93 7.67 -28.13
C VAL A 37 -23.82 8.25 -29.26
N VAL A 38 -25.15 8.16 -29.14
CA VAL A 38 -26.08 8.69 -30.14
C VAL A 38 -26.25 10.22 -30.04
N TRP A 39 -26.09 10.81 -28.85
CA TRP A 39 -26.13 12.26 -28.68
C TRP A 39 -24.89 12.95 -29.27
N TRP A 40 -23.70 12.34 -29.09
CA TRP A 40 -22.44 12.82 -29.68
C TRP A 40 -22.40 12.66 -31.22
N ASN A 41 -22.96 11.59 -31.77
CA ASN A 41 -23.01 11.41 -33.22
C ASN A 41 -24.02 12.33 -33.94
N ARG A 42 -24.93 12.98 -33.21
CA ARG A 42 -25.93 13.90 -33.80
C ARG A 42 -25.36 15.27 -34.15
N THR A 43 -24.26 15.70 -33.53
CA THR A 43 -23.61 16.98 -33.81
C THR A 43 -22.51 16.86 -34.88
N GLY A 44 -21.91 15.68 -35.06
CA GLY A 44 -20.81 15.46 -36.02
C GLY A 44 -21.18 15.10 -37.46
N ALA A 45 -22.43 14.72 -37.75
CA ALA A 45 -22.81 14.15 -39.06
C ALA A 45 -23.84 15.00 -39.82
N LEU A 46 -23.46 16.23 -40.19
CA LEU A 46 -24.29 17.12 -41.03
C LEU A 46 -23.89 17.15 -42.52
N THR A 47 -23.02 16.26 -43.01
CA THR A 47 -22.69 16.20 -44.45
C THR A 47 -22.57 14.77 -44.94
N GLY A 48 -23.41 14.38 -45.91
CA GLY A 48 -23.21 13.17 -46.71
C GLY A 48 -24.39 12.19 -46.75
N ASP A 49 -25.10 12.23 -47.87
CA ASP A 49 -25.91 11.18 -48.48
C ASP A 49 -27.33 10.84 -47.95
N ALA A 50 -28.29 10.92 -48.88
CA ALA A 50 -29.74 11.00 -48.60
C ALA A 50 -30.49 9.66 -48.74
N THR A 51 -29.86 8.62 -49.28
CA THR A 51 -30.51 7.33 -49.59
C THR A 51 -30.38 6.29 -48.47
N GLY A 52 -29.34 6.35 -47.63
CA GLY A 52 -29.21 5.52 -46.42
C GLY A 52 -30.11 5.95 -45.25
N ARG A 53 -30.61 7.19 -45.28
CA ARG A 53 -31.36 7.82 -44.17
C ARG A 53 -32.75 7.22 -43.94
N LEU A 54 -33.43 6.67 -44.94
CA LEU A 54 -34.82 6.20 -44.77
C LEU A 54 -34.94 4.78 -44.18
N VAL A 55 -33.95 3.92 -44.43
CA VAL A 55 -33.96 2.52 -43.98
C VAL A 55 -33.38 2.39 -42.56
N ALA A 56 -32.31 3.13 -42.25
CA ALA A 56 -31.75 3.17 -40.90
C ALA A 56 -32.71 3.85 -39.90
N VAL A 57 -33.35 4.96 -40.28
CA VAL A 57 -34.30 5.66 -39.38
C VAL A 57 -35.53 4.81 -39.10
N ARG A 58 -36.07 4.04 -40.06
CA ARG A 58 -37.19 3.11 -39.79
C ARG A 58 -36.80 1.89 -38.95
N GLY A 59 -35.61 1.32 -39.16
CA GLY A 59 -35.10 0.20 -38.36
C GLY A 59 -34.79 0.60 -36.91
N ILE A 60 -34.22 1.80 -36.73
CA ILE A 60 -33.88 2.37 -35.41
C ILE A 60 -35.14 2.84 -34.69
N HIS A 61 -36.12 3.47 -35.36
CA HIS A 61 -37.39 3.82 -34.72
C HIS A 61 -38.14 2.59 -34.20
N ARG A 62 -38.17 1.49 -34.97
CA ARG A 62 -38.85 0.26 -34.54
C ARG A 62 -38.14 -0.41 -33.35
N LYS A 63 -36.81 -0.39 -33.30
CA LYS A 63 -36.01 -0.90 -32.17
C LYS A 63 -36.03 0.00 -30.94
N LEU A 64 -36.05 1.33 -31.09
CA LEU A 64 -36.24 2.28 -29.97
C LEU A 64 -37.65 2.21 -29.39
N ILE A 65 -38.67 2.01 -30.23
CA ILE A 65 -40.04 1.81 -29.76
C ILE A 65 -40.16 0.47 -29.02
N HIS A 66 -39.57 -0.62 -29.54
CA HIS A 66 -39.59 -1.92 -28.84
C HIS A 66 -38.70 -1.94 -27.58
N GLY A 67 -37.56 -1.26 -27.59
CA GLY A 67 -36.71 -1.06 -26.41
C GLY A 67 -37.43 -0.23 -25.35
N GLY A 68 -38.15 0.83 -25.76
CA GLY A 68 -39.01 1.62 -24.88
C GLY A 68 -40.13 0.80 -24.25
N TYR A 69 -40.78 -0.12 -24.99
CA TYR A 69 -41.82 -1.00 -24.46
C TYR A 69 -41.33 -2.09 -23.51
N VAL A 70 -40.03 -2.42 -23.51
CA VAL A 70 -39.43 -3.37 -22.54
C VAL A 70 -38.81 -2.62 -21.35
N CYS A 71 -38.20 -1.47 -21.58
CA CYS A 71 -37.59 -0.65 -20.54
C CYS A 71 -38.61 0.06 -19.65
N LEU A 72 -39.76 0.52 -20.17
CA LEU A 72 -40.80 1.15 -19.35
C LEU A 72 -41.38 0.21 -18.27
N PRO A 73 -41.82 -1.03 -18.60
CA PRO A 73 -42.32 -1.95 -17.59
C PRO A 73 -41.21 -2.46 -16.67
N ALA A 74 -39.97 -2.65 -17.15
CA ALA A 74 -38.85 -2.99 -16.29
C ALA A 74 -38.54 -1.86 -15.29
N ALA A 75 -38.51 -0.60 -15.74
CA ALA A 75 -38.33 0.56 -14.87
C ALA A 75 -39.51 0.74 -13.90
N LEU A 76 -40.76 0.52 -14.35
CA LEU A 76 -41.96 0.57 -13.51
C LEU A 76 -42.07 -0.56 -12.48
N VAL A 77 -41.36 -1.68 -12.68
CA VAL A 77 -41.26 -2.79 -11.70
C VAL A 77 -40.04 -2.58 -10.79
N CYS A 78 -38.92 -2.12 -11.34
CA CYS A 78 -37.70 -1.86 -10.56
C CYS A 78 -37.82 -0.64 -9.65
N LEU A 79 -38.50 0.45 -10.05
CA LEU A 79 -38.71 1.63 -9.20
C LEU A 79 -39.40 1.27 -7.88
N PRO A 80 -40.58 0.59 -7.87
CA PRO A 80 -41.25 0.24 -6.63
C PRO A 80 -40.44 -0.76 -5.81
N ILE A 81 -39.74 -1.70 -6.44
CA ILE A 81 -38.83 -2.64 -5.76
C ILE A 81 -37.66 -1.90 -5.09
N MET A 82 -37.05 -0.92 -5.76
CA MET A 82 -36.01 -0.05 -5.18
C MET A 82 -36.56 0.81 -4.05
N THR A 83 -37.78 1.33 -4.15
CA THR A 83 -38.42 2.07 -3.04
C THR A 83 -38.84 1.16 -1.87
N LEU A 84 -39.12 -0.13 -2.13
CA LEU A 84 -39.47 -1.14 -1.12
C LEU A 84 -38.24 -1.75 -0.44
N LEU A 85 -37.10 -1.83 -1.14
CA LEU A 85 -35.84 -2.36 -0.61
C LEU A 85 -35.08 -1.36 0.28
N GLY A 86 -35.54 -0.11 0.37
CA GLY A 86 -34.87 0.96 1.12
C GLY A 86 -33.67 1.53 0.37
N HIS A 87 -32.92 2.44 1.01
CA HIS A 87 -31.65 2.91 0.47
C HIS A 87 -30.68 1.73 0.32
N VAL A 88 -30.30 1.43 -0.92
CA VAL A 88 -29.20 0.53 -1.21
C VAL A 88 -27.93 1.24 -0.80
N ASP A 89 -27.20 0.67 0.17
CA ASP A 89 -25.85 1.13 0.50
C ASP A 89 -24.94 0.85 -0.69
N THR A 90 -24.77 1.87 -1.53
CA THR A 90 -23.92 1.82 -2.73
C THR A 90 -22.49 1.51 -2.34
N SER A 91 -22.02 2.09 -1.24
CA SER A 91 -20.65 1.96 -0.75
C SER A 91 -20.30 0.51 -0.36
N ALA A 92 -21.17 -0.16 0.42
CA ALA A 92 -20.96 -1.55 0.81
C ALA A 92 -21.13 -2.52 -0.37
N SER A 93 -22.12 -2.27 -1.22
CA SER A 93 -22.35 -3.08 -2.44
C SER A 93 -21.16 -3.00 -3.39
N ASN A 94 -20.55 -1.83 -3.50
CA ASN A 94 -19.38 -1.58 -4.32
C ASN A 94 -18.15 -2.38 -3.84
N ILE A 95 -17.93 -2.50 -2.52
CA ILE A 95 -16.85 -3.34 -1.97
C ILE A 95 -17.02 -4.81 -2.36
N LEU A 96 -18.26 -5.32 -2.33
CA LEU A 96 -18.54 -6.71 -2.68
C LEU A 96 -18.39 -6.99 -4.18
N LEU A 97 -18.73 -6.02 -5.03
CA LEU A 97 -18.74 -6.19 -6.49
C LEU A 97 -17.39 -5.91 -7.16
N PHE A 98 -16.64 -4.94 -6.65
CA PHE A 98 -15.46 -4.38 -7.32
C PHE A 98 -14.16 -4.62 -6.55
N SER A 99 -14.13 -5.64 -5.69
CA SER A 99 -12.90 -6.11 -5.04
C SER A 99 -12.62 -7.55 -5.45
N ALA A 100 -11.45 -7.79 -6.05
CA ALA A 100 -10.96 -9.12 -6.39
C ALA A 100 -10.97 -10.06 -5.18
N ARG A 101 -10.59 -9.55 -4.00
CA ARG A 101 -10.65 -10.30 -2.74
C ARG A 101 -12.07 -10.67 -2.35
N SER A 102 -13.02 -9.74 -2.44
CA SER A 102 -14.44 -10.05 -2.18
C SER A 102 -14.92 -11.15 -3.11
N SER A 103 -14.54 -11.10 -4.39
CA SER A 103 -14.86 -12.15 -5.36
C SER A 103 -14.29 -13.52 -4.93
N VAL A 104 -13.00 -13.58 -4.58
CA VAL A 104 -12.34 -14.81 -4.11
C VAL A 104 -12.99 -15.36 -2.84
N ALA A 105 -13.35 -14.48 -1.89
CA ALA A 105 -13.99 -14.88 -0.64
C ALA A 105 -15.42 -15.40 -0.88
N ILE A 106 -16.21 -14.75 -1.74
CA ILE A 106 -17.55 -15.24 -2.12
C ILE A 106 -17.43 -16.61 -2.81
N GLU A 107 -16.47 -16.78 -3.72
CA GLU A 107 -16.21 -18.06 -4.40
C GLU A 107 -15.77 -19.16 -3.41
N SER A 108 -15.07 -18.79 -2.35
CA SER A 108 -14.66 -19.67 -1.26
C SER A 108 -15.79 -19.94 -0.25
N GLY A 109 -16.99 -19.40 -0.46
CA GLY A 109 -18.18 -19.65 0.36
C GLY A 109 -18.32 -18.75 1.59
N PHE A 110 -17.55 -17.66 1.70
CA PHE A 110 -17.71 -16.69 2.78
C PHE A 110 -18.99 -15.87 2.60
N ALA A 111 -19.68 -15.60 3.71
CA ALA A 111 -20.88 -14.77 3.69
C ALA A 111 -20.51 -13.30 3.41
N PRO A 112 -21.27 -12.55 2.58
CA PRO A 112 -20.98 -11.16 2.27
C PRO A 112 -20.82 -10.26 3.49
N GLU A 113 -21.61 -10.49 4.54
CA GLU A 113 -21.52 -9.72 5.79
C GLU A 113 -20.18 -9.94 6.50
N GLN A 114 -19.61 -11.15 6.42
CA GLN A 114 -18.29 -11.44 7.01
C GLN A 114 -17.18 -10.77 6.21
N ILE A 115 -17.30 -10.72 4.89
CA ILE A 115 -16.31 -10.10 4.00
C ILE A 115 -16.19 -8.61 4.30
N LEU A 116 -17.31 -7.91 4.44
CA LEU A 116 -17.33 -6.48 4.78
C LEU A 116 -16.70 -6.19 6.15
N GLN A 117 -16.78 -7.12 7.09
CA GLN A 117 -16.19 -6.97 8.42
C GLN A 117 -14.73 -7.39 8.48
N ALA A 118 -14.16 -7.99 7.43
CA ALA A 118 -12.84 -8.62 7.50
C ALA A 118 -11.65 -7.65 7.53
N ASP A 119 -11.84 -6.37 7.18
CA ASP A 119 -10.75 -5.40 6.97
C ASP A 119 -10.81 -4.16 7.87
N SER A 120 -11.54 -4.21 8.99
CA SER A 120 -11.75 -3.04 9.86
C SER A 120 -12.19 -1.78 9.09
N LEU A 121 -12.88 -1.95 7.96
CA LEU A 121 -13.22 -0.85 7.07
C LEU A 121 -14.36 -0.02 7.66
N ARG A 122 -14.10 1.27 7.84
CA ARG A 122 -15.14 2.24 8.20
C ARG A 122 -15.29 3.28 7.11
N LEU A 123 -16.50 3.42 6.57
CA LEU A 123 -16.81 4.51 5.65
C LEU A 123 -16.67 5.85 6.39
N MET A 124 -15.83 6.72 5.85
CA MET A 124 -15.58 8.06 6.38
C MET A 124 -16.46 9.09 5.69
N GLU A 125 -16.48 9.05 4.36
CA GLU A 125 -17.12 10.08 3.55
C GLU A 125 -17.52 9.51 2.19
N THR A 126 -18.61 10.02 1.64
CA THR A 126 -19.06 9.77 0.26
C THR A 126 -19.31 11.12 -0.39
N VAL A 127 -18.75 11.32 -1.58
CA VAL A 127 -18.79 12.59 -2.30
C VAL A 127 -19.11 12.33 -3.77
N GLU A 128 -20.15 12.98 -4.28
CA GLU A 128 -20.48 12.95 -5.71
C GLU A 128 -19.69 14.04 -6.45
N THR A 129 -18.92 13.63 -7.47
CA THR A 129 -18.14 14.54 -8.31
C THR A 129 -18.57 14.40 -9.78
N PRO A 130 -18.22 15.35 -10.67
CA PRO A 130 -18.50 15.22 -12.10
C PRO A 130 -17.89 13.98 -12.75
N VAL A 131 -16.84 13.43 -12.13
CA VAL A 131 -16.11 12.26 -12.64
C VAL A 131 -16.55 10.95 -11.95
N GLY A 132 -17.40 10.99 -10.93
CA GLY A 132 -17.97 9.80 -10.27
C GLY A 132 -18.16 9.96 -8.77
N GLU A 133 -18.71 8.93 -8.14
CA GLU A 133 -18.83 8.85 -6.68
C GLU A 133 -17.47 8.46 -6.09
N TYR A 134 -16.96 9.28 -5.17
CA TYR A 134 -15.81 8.95 -4.34
C TYR A 134 -16.26 8.50 -2.96
N THR A 135 -15.67 7.41 -2.47
CA THR A 135 -15.83 6.96 -1.08
C THR A 135 -14.47 6.84 -0.42
N VAL A 136 -14.32 7.40 0.78
CA VAL A 136 -13.11 7.28 1.59
C VAL A 136 -13.38 6.32 2.75
N TRP A 137 -12.51 5.33 2.91
CA TRP A 137 -12.63 4.30 3.93
C TRP A 137 -11.41 4.32 4.84
N ASN A 138 -11.61 4.24 6.14
CA ASN A 138 -10.53 4.00 7.10
C ASN A 138 -10.28 2.50 7.20
N ARG A 139 -9.05 2.05 6.93
CA ARG A 139 -8.62 0.65 7.06
C ARG A 139 -8.13 0.32 8.47
N SER A 140 -7.39 1.24 9.07
CA SER A 140 -6.77 1.06 10.39
C SER A 140 -6.21 2.39 10.87
N GLY A 141 -6.64 2.87 12.03
CA GLY A 141 -6.15 4.11 12.63
C GLY A 141 -6.34 5.32 11.71
N ARG A 142 -5.28 5.78 11.03
CA ARG A 142 -5.30 6.89 10.06
C ARG A 142 -4.78 6.47 8.68
N LEU A 143 -5.02 5.22 8.30
CA LEU A 143 -4.76 4.68 6.98
C LEU A 143 -6.06 4.69 6.16
N TYR A 144 -6.11 5.49 5.10
CA TYR A 144 -7.32 5.72 4.32
C TYR A 144 -7.20 5.14 2.92
N GLU A 145 -8.22 4.40 2.49
CA GLU A 145 -8.39 3.90 1.13
C GLU A 145 -9.43 4.75 0.40
N PHE A 146 -9.04 5.28 -0.75
CA PHE A 146 -9.93 6.03 -1.63
C PHE A 146 -10.46 5.08 -2.70
N ARG A 147 -11.75 5.23 -3.02
CA ARG A 147 -12.39 4.50 -4.11
C ARG A 147 -13.20 5.43 -4.96
N ARG A 148 -13.27 5.12 -6.26
CA ARG A 148 -14.10 5.83 -7.23
C ARG A 148 -15.01 4.84 -7.92
N ASN A 149 -16.32 5.06 -7.84
CA ASN A 149 -17.35 4.14 -8.33
C ASN A 149 -17.14 2.69 -7.84
N GLY A 150 -16.63 2.55 -6.61
CA GLY A 150 -16.31 1.26 -5.99
C GLY A 150 -14.94 0.67 -6.29
N LEU A 151 -14.25 1.14 -7.33
CA LEU A 151 -12.91 0.70 -7.68
C LEU A 151 -11.87 1.37 -6.78
N PRO A 152 -10.91 0.62 -6.22
CA PRO A 152 -9.81 1.20 -5.45
C PRO A 152 -9.01 2.21 -6.27
N VAL A 153 -8.70 3.37 -5.68
CA VAL A 153 -7.89 4.45 -6.28
C VAL A 153 -6.52 4.57 -5.61
N GLY A 154 -6.37 4.16 -4.37
CA GLY A 154 -5.08 4.14 -3.68
C GLY A 154 -5.27 4.25 -2.19
N THR A 155 -4.18 4.07 -1.46
CA THR A 155 -4.20 4.10 0.00
C THR A 155 -3.14 5.08 0.52
N VAL A 156 -3.50 5.83 1.57
CA VAL A 156 -2.64 6.87 2.13
C VAL A 156 -2.70 6.87 3.66
N SER A 157 -1.53 6.89 4.30
CA SER A 157 -1.39 7.04 5.74
C SER A 157 -1.28 8.52 6.10
N ALA A 158 -2.17 9.06 6.94
CA ALA A 158 -2.06 10.43 7.44
C ALA A 158 -1.15 10.56 8.68
N ALA A 159 -0.61 9.44 9.16
CA ALA A 159 0.25 9.36 10.33
C ALA A 159 1.35 8.31 10.08
N ASP A 160 2.27 8.64 9.18
CA ASP A 160 3.39 7.80 8.73
C ASP A 160 4.50 7.57 9.76
N ARG A 161 4.27 7.97 11.02
CA ARG A 161 5.04 7.52 12.20
C ARG A 161 4.40 6.32 12.90
N LEU A 162 3.09 6.15 12.76
CA LEU A 162 2.31 5.12 13.45
C LEU A 162 1.92 3.99 12.49
N LEU A 163 1.66 4.34 11.22
CA LEU A 163 1.09 3.44 10.23
C LEU A 163 1.87 3.57 8.92
N PRO A 164 2.35 2.46 8.34
CA PRO A 164 3.17 2.52 7.14
C PRO A 164 2.37 3.07 5.96
N GLN A 165 3.04 3.89 5.15
CA GLN A 165 2.56 4.28 3.84
C GLN A 165 2.71 3.10 2.87
N PRO A 166 1.67 2.72 2.12
CA PRO A 166 1.80 1.68 1.09
C PRO A 166 2.83 2.04 0.01
N ALA A 167 3.75 1.11 -0.28
CA ALA A 167 4.87 1.33 -1.18
C ALA A 167 4.41 1.56 -2.63
N GLU A 168 3.34 0.88 -3.05
CA GLU A 168 2.71 1.03 -4.37
C GLU A 168 2.16 2.43 -4.65
N ASP A 169 1.79 3.17 -3.60
CA ASP A 169 1.27 4.54 -3.70
C ASP A 169 2.40 5.59 -3.60
N LEU A 170 3.59 5.20 -3.10
CA LEU A 170 4.75 6.09 -2.87
C LEU A 170 5.80 6.00 -3.98
N LEU A 171 6.12 4.79 -4.45
CA LEU A 171 7.17 4.55 -5.44
C LEU A 171 6.96 5.26 -6.80
N PRO A 172 5.73 5.48 -7.31
CA PRO A 172 5.52 6.30 -8.51
C PRO A 172 6.07 7.73 -8.39
N ALA A 173 6.16 8.29 -7.18
CA ALA A 173 6.81 9.58 -6.92
C ALA A 173 8.32 9.44 -6.72
N VAL A 174 8.76 8.52 -5.86
CA VAL A 174 10.17 8.39 -5.48
C VAL A 174 11.07 7.97 -6.65
N LEU A 175 10.65 6.98 -7.46
CA LEU A 175 11.47 6.44 -8.54
C LEU A 175 11.91 7.50 -9.57
N PRO A 176 11.00 8.27 -10.21
CA PRO A 176 11.43 9.29 -11.18
C PRO A 176 12.28 10.40 -10.55
N LEU A 177 11.99 10.80 -9.30
CA LEU A 177 12.76 11.82 -8.57
C LEU A 177 14.18 11.38 -8.28
N VAL A 178 14.39 10.09 -7.98
CA VAL A 178 15.73 9.51 -7.78
C VAL A 178 16.44 9.28 -9.11
N LEU A 179 15.73 8.87 -10.16
CA LEU A 179 16.33 8.63 -11.47
C LEU A 179 16.74 9.95 -12.18
N GLN A 180 16.10 11.06 -11.83
CA GLN A 180 16.49 12.37 -12.31
C GLN A 180 17.72 12.90 -11.55
N GLN A 181 18.71 13.43 -12.27
CA GLN A 181 19.95 13.92 -11.66
C GLN A 181 19.82 15.35 -11.12
N LYS A 182 18.95 16.16 -11.73
CA LYS A 182 18.77 17.57 -11.41
C LYS A 182 17.44 17.78 -10.68
N SER A 183 17.46 18.57 -9.61
CA SER A 183 16.25 19.14 -9.02
C SER A 183 15.55 20.01 -10.06
N GLY A 184 14.42 19.51 -10.59
CA GLY A 184 13.66 20.16 -11.63
C GLY A 184 12.23 20.50 -11.20
N ARG A 185 11.41 20.79 -12.20
CA ARG A 185 9.97 20.97 -12.13
C ARG A 185 9.29 19.63 -12.35
N VAL A 186 8.22 19.40 -11.59
CA VAL A 186 7.44 18.17 -11.63
C VAL A 186 6.03 18.51 -12.10
N LEU A 187 5.55 17.82 -13.13
CA LEU A 187 4.13 17.79 -13.48
C LEU A 187 3.52 16.50 -12.93
N LEU A 188 2.60 16.62 -11.99
CA LEU A 188 1.84 15.51 -11.44
C LEU A 188 0.44 15.51 -12.04
N VAL A 189 0.04 14.39 -12.62
CA VAL A 189 -1.22 14.21 -13.35
C VAL A 189 -2.05 13.14 -12.66
N GLY A 190 -3.21 13.52 -12.10
CA GLY A 190 -4.05 12.63 -11.31
C GLY A 190 -3.74 12.74 -9.81
N ASP A 191 -3.36 11.63 -9.17
CA ASP A 191 -3.08 11.55 -7.73
C ASP A 191 -4.30 11.91 -6.86
N ASP A 192 -5.42 11.25 -7.10
CA ASP A 192 -6.68 11.48 -6.38
C ASP A 192 -6.52 11.36 -4.86
N THR A 193 -5.65 10.47 -4.37
CA THR A 193 -5.38 10.31 -2.93
C THR A 193 -4.54 11.44 -2.34
N GLY A 194 -3.77 12.15 -3.16
CA GLY A 194 -2.80 13.15 -2.71
C GLY A 194 -1.50 12.57 -2.17
N GLY A 195 -1.29 11.25 -2.27
CA GLY A 195 -0.11 10.56 -1.76
C GLY A 195 1.15 10.94 -2.54
N CYS A 196 1.08 10.93 -3.86
CA CYS A 196 2.23 11.28 -4.70
C CYS A 196 2.62 12.76 -4.56
N LEU A 197 1.65 13.68 -4.44
CA LEU A 197 1.92 15.09 -4.21
C LEU A 197 2.64 15.32 -2.88
N ARG A 198 2.18 14.65 -1.81
CA ARG A 198 2.86 14.69 -0.51
C ARG A 198 4.29 14.16 -0.59
N SER A 199 4.51 13.05 -1.28
CA SER A 199 5.87 12.52 -1.45
C SER A 199 6.74 13.49 -2.25
N CYS A 200 6.23 14.08 -3.34
CA CYS A 200 6.97 15.07 -4.14
C CYS A 200 7.37 16.31 -3.31
N SER A 201 6.53 16.79 -2.41
CA SER A 201 6.85 17.95 -1.57
C SER A 201 8.00 17.70 -0.59
N ARG A 202 8.31 16.44 -0.27
CA ARG A 202 9.44 16.08 0.60
C ARG A 202 10.79 16.06 -0.14
N PHE A 203 10.78 16.20 -1.45
CA PHE A 203 11.99 16.30 -2.26
C PHE A 203 12.37 17.76 -2.51
N PRO A 204 13.67 18.06 -2.70
CA PRO A 204 14.16 19.40 -3.01
C PRO A 204 13.94 19.74 -4.49
N VAL A 205 12.68 19.71 -4.96
CA VAL A 205 12.26 20.13 -6.30
C VAL A 205 12.01 21.64 -6.37
N ARG A 206 12.06 22.21 -7.57
CA ARG A 206 11.89 23.66 -7.79
C ARG A 206 10.42 24.07 -7.80
N GLU A 207 9.58 23.27 -8.43
CA GLU A 207 8.15 23.56 -8.67
C GLU A 207 7.41 22.22 -8.86
N ILE A 208 6.18 22.14 -8.36
CA ILE A 208 5.27 21.01 -8.54
C ILE A 208 3.94 21.56 -9.06
N VAL A 209 3.61 21.25 -10.31
CA VAL A 209 2.29 21.52 -10.88
C VAL A 209 1.46 20.25 -10.78
N ALA A 210 0.40 20.25 -9.98
CA ALA A 210 -0.47 19.10 -9.79
C ALA A 210 -1.82 19.32 -10.49
N LEU A 211 -2.05 18.59 -11.57
CA LEU A 211 -3.30 18.54 -12.32
C LEU A 211 -4.26 17.57 -11.62
N ARG A 212 -5.36 18.10 -11.09
CA ARG A 212 -6.40 17.33 -10.41
C ARG A 212 -7.74 17.54 -11.11
N SER A 213 -8.59 16.53 -11.09
CA SER A 213 -9.85 16.53 -11.85
C SER A 213 -10.90 17.51 -11.31
N ASP A 214 -10.99 17.66 -9.98
CA ASP A 214 -12.02 18.46 -9.32
C ASP A 214 -11.57 18.93 -7.91
N LEU A 215 -12.10 20.08 -7.48
CA LEU A 215 -11.83 20.70 -6.16
C LEU A 215 -12.25 19.81 -4.99
N GLN A 216 -13.32 19.02 -5.13
CA GLN A 216 -13.80 18.12 -4.10
C GLN A 216 -12.82 16.96 -3.84
N VAL A 217 -12.18 16.45 -4.90
CA VAL A 217 -11.13 15.41 -4.78
C VAL A 217 -9.89 15.98 -4.10
N THR A 218 -9.54 17.25 -4.37
CA THR A 218 -8.50 17.96 -3.60
C THR A 218 -8.89 18.11 -2.13
N ALA A 219 -10.12 18.51 -1.83
CA ALA A 219 -10.58 18.70 -0.46
C ALA A 219 -10.58 17.38 0.34
N LEU A 220 -10.84 16.24 -0.31
CA LEU A 220 -10.67 14.92 0.30
C LEU A 220 -9.20 14.63 0.66
N ALA A 221 -8.27 14.91 -0.25
CA ALA A 221 -6.84 14.74 0.03
C ALA A 221 -6.34 15.68 1.15
N GLU A 222 -6.79 16.93 1.18
CA GLU A 222 -6.50 17.86 2.30
C GLU A 222 -6.92 17.28 3.65
N ARG A 223 -8.13 16.71 3.72
CA ARG A 223 -8.69 16.15 4.97
C ARG A 223 -8.01 14.85 5.41
N TYR A 224 -7.72 13.95 4.47
CA TYR A 224 -7.33 12.58 4.80
C TYR A 224 -5.88 12.22 4.48
N ALA A 225 -5.19 12.94 3.59
CA ALA A 225 -3.81 12.66 3.23
C ALA A 225 -2.82 13.69 3.81
N TRP A 226 -3.25 14.96 3.92
CA TRP A 226 -2.38 16.09 4.25
C TRP A 226 -2.62 16.68 5.64
N SER A 227 -3.66 16.25 6.36
CA SER A 227 -4.10 16.85 7.63
C SER A 227 -3.05 16.83 8.76
N GLY A 228 -2.11 15.89 8.72
CA GLY A 228 -1.02 15.73 9.70
C GLY A 228 0.33 16.31 9.26
N MET A 229 0.40 17.00 8.12
CA MET A 229 1.67 17.50 7.59
C MET A 229 2.17 18.73 8.34
N THR A 230 3.49 18.84 8.49
CA THR A 230 4.15 20.01 9.06
C THR A 230 5.44 20.31 8.27
N PRO A 231 5.55 21.46 7.58
CA PRO A 231 4.48 22.45 7.39
C PRO A 231 3.30 21.88 6.57
N PRO A 232 2.10 22.48 6.68
CA PRO A 232 0.96 22.13 5.83
C PRO A 232 1.32 22.24 4.34
N LEU A 233 0.75 21.35 3.52
CA LEU A 233 1.00 21.34 2.07
C LEU A 233 0.59 22.67 1.39
N ALA A 234 -0.47 23.32 1.90
CA ALA A 234 -0.95 24.60 1.39
C ALA A 234 0.03 25.76 1.58
N ASP A 235 0.99 25.62 2.50
CA ASP A 235 2.01 26.64 2.78
C ASP A 235 3.28 26.45 1.92
N ASP A 236 3.34 25.39 1.10
CA ASP A 236 4.47 25.12 0.21
C ASP A 236 4.32 25.91 -1.10
N GLU A 237 5.05 27.03 -1.20
CA GLU A 237 5.02 27.93 -2.37
C GLU A 237 5.44 27.26 -3.69
N ARG A 238 6.07 26.08 -3.63
CA ARG A 238 6.46 25.32 -4.82
C ARG A 238 5.28 24.63 -5.48
N ILE A 239 4.14 24.50 -4.80
CA ILE A 239 3.00 23.70 -5.25
C ILE A 239 1.95 24.58 -5.93
N HIS A 240 1.58 24.20 -7.15
CA HIS A 240 0.54 24.83 -7.94
C HIS A 240 -0.52 23.80 -8.31
N LEU A 241 -1.72 23.95 -7.74
CA LEU A 241 -2.86 23.07 -8.01
C LEU A 241 -3.65 23.62 -9.20
N LEU A 242 -3.86 22.80 -10.22
CA LEU A 242 -4.69 23.13 -11.38
C LEU A 242 -5.86 22.14 -11.46
N HIS A 243 -7.08 22.66 -11.54
CA HIS A 243 -8.31 21.87 -11.59
C HIS A 243 -8.88 21.83 -13.02
N GLU A 244 -8.29 20.98 -13.85
CA GLU A 244 -8.64 20.86 -15.27
C GLU A 244 -8.55 19.40 -15.73
N PRO A 245 -9.36 18.98 -16.74
CA PRO A 245 -9.20 17.67 -17.36
C PRO A 245 -7.80 17.48 -17.95
N THR A 246 -7.19 16.33 -17.67
CA THR A 246 -5.81 15.99 -18.04
C THR A 246 -5.49 16.29 -19.51
N GLU A 247 -6.34 15.85 -20.44
CA GLU A 247 -6.10 15.99 -21.86
C GLU A 247 -6.15 17.46 -22.33
N LEU A 248 -6.95 18.30 -21.65
CA LEU A 248 -7.01 19.73 -21.94
C LEU A 248 -5.77 20.44 -21.42
N ALA A 249 -5.39 20.15 -20.17
CA ALA A 249 -4.21 20.73 -19.55
C ALA A 249 -2.92 20.37 -20.32
N LEU A 250 -2.75 19.11 -20.73
CA LEU A 250 -1.59 18.69 -21.52
C LEU A 250 -1.55 19.28 -22.94
N ARG A 251 -2.68 19.76 -23.48
CA ARG A 251 -2.75 20.47 -24.76
C ARG A 251 -2.50 21.97 -24.64
N ASN A 252 -2.56 22.53 -23.44
CA ASN A 252 -2.36 23.95 -23.22
C ASN A 252 -0.91 24.36 -23.49
N GLU A 253 -0.65 25.06 -24.59
CA GLU A 253 0.70 25.52 -24.98
C GLU A 253 1.38 26.42 -23.93
N ALA A 254 0.61 27.06 -23.04
CA ALA A 254 1.18 27.86 -21.95
C ALA A 254 1.81 27.01 -20.83
N LEU A 255 1.50 25.71 -20.77
CA LEU A 255 2.09 24.79 -19.81
C LEU A 255 3.52 24.45 -20.24
N GLU A 256 4.52 24.99 -19.56
CA GLU A 256 5.92 24.80 -19.94
C GLU A 256 6.40 23.33 -19.82
N GLU A 257 7.65 23.06 -20.22
CA GLU A 257 8.28 21.74 -20.08
C GLU A 257 8.71 21.46 -18.63
N PHE A 258 8.77 20.17 -18.30
CA PHE A 258 9.12 19.62 -17.00
C PHE A 258 10.26 18.59 -17.12
N GLU A 259 11.10 18.52 -16.10
CA GLU A 259 12.11 17.48 -15.96
C GLU A 259 11.49 16.12 -15.57
N ILE A 260 10.32 16.15 -14.95
CA ILE A 260 9.60 14.95 -14.51
C ILE A 260 8.11 15.13 -14.77
N VAL A 261 7.49 14.13 -15.40
CA VAL A 261 6.03 14.02 -15.53
C VAL A 261 5.59 12.72 -14.88
N ILE A 262 4.71 12.79 -13.88
CA ILE A 262 4.18 11.64 -13.13
C ILE A 262 2.69 11.52 -13.39
N ALA A 263 2.25 10.41 -13.98
CA ALA A 263 0.85 10.10 -14.19
C ALA A 263 0.38 9.01 -13.22
N VAL A 264 -0.62 9.31 -12.41
CA VAL A 264 -1.21 8.36 -11.45
C VAL A 264 -2.68 8.16 -11.80
N PRO A 265 -2.98 7.38 -12.87
CA PRO A 265 -4.35 7.10 -13.26
C PRO A 265 -5.06 6.18 -12.25
N GLU A 266 -6.38 6.11 -12.39
CA GLU A 266 -7.19 5.04 -11.82
C GLU A 266 -6.87 3.67 -12.50
N SER A 267 -7.61 2.63 -12.12
CA SER A 267 -7.43 1.29 -12.73
C SER A 267 -7.52 1.36 -14.27
N PRO A 268 -6.63 0.68 -15.02
CA PRO A 268 -6.72 0.58 -16.48
C PRO A 268 -8.04 0.02 -17.01
N ALA A 269 -8.83 -0.66 -16.17
CA ALA A 269 -10.19 -1.08 -16.51
C ALA A 269 -11.20 0.09 -16.55
N GLY A 270 -10.86 1.27 -16.04
CA GLY A 270 -11.68 2.46 -16.21
C GLY A 270 -11.59 2.96 -17.65
N LEU A 271 -12.72 3.27 -18.28
CA LEU A 271 -12.74 3.81 -19.65
C LEU A 271 -11.94 5.12 -19.76
N GLN A 272 -11.97 5.97 -18.73
CA GLN A 272 -11.22 7.22 -18.71
C GLN A 272 -9.72 6.96 -18.57
N ALA A 273 -9.30 6.09 -17.64
CA ALA A 273 -7.91 5.68 -17.53
C ALA A 273 -7.37 5.00 -18.80
N ALA A 274 -8.19 4.20 -19.50
CA ALA A 274 -7.79 3.52 -20.74
C ALA A 274 -7.25 4.49 -21.81
N MET A 275 -7.74 5.73 -21.83
CA MET A 275 -7.28 6.77 -22.76
C MET A 275 -5.85 7.26 -22.46
N GLN A 276 -5.41 7.15 -21.20
CA GLN A 276 -4.06 7.52 -20.75
C GLN A 276 -3.00 6.44 -21.07
N PHE A 277 -3.38 5.38 -21.79
CA PHE A 277 -2.48 4.32 -22.24
C PHE A 277 -2.33 4.28 -23.77
N THR A 278 -2.60 5.41 -24.43
CA THR A 278 -2.57 5.55 -25.89
C THR A 278 -1.36 6.35 -26.38
N THR A 279 -0.95 6.14 -27.62
CA THR A 279 0.08 6.94 -28.30
C THR A 279 -0.26 8.43 -28.25
N ASP A 280 -1.53 8.79 -28.47
CA ASP A 280 -1.99 10.19 -28.42
C ASP A 280 -1.69 10.84 -27.06
N PHE A 281 -1.93 10.13 -25.96
CA PHE A 281 -1.63 10.60 -24.61
C PHE A 281 -0.11 10.70 -24.37
N TYR A 282 0.64 9.67 -24.76
CA TYR A 282 2.09 9.67 -24.58
C TYR A 282 2.78 10.77 -25.39
N GLU A 283 2.32 11.08 -26.60
CA GLU A 283 2.82 12.21 -27.38
C GLU A 283 2.56 13.55 -26.67
N LEU A 284 1.38 13.72 -26.06
CA LEU A 284 1.08 14.92 -25.27
C LEU A 284 1.98 15.02 -24.03
N ALA A 285 2.21 13.91 -23.33
CA ALA A 285 3.10 13.86 -22.18
C ALA A 285 4.56 14.14 -22.59
N SER A 286 5.02 13.55 -23.69
CA SER A 286 6.37 13.74 -24.24
C SER A 286 6.63 15.21 -24.62
N ARG A 287 5.64 15.93 -25.17
CA ARG A 287 5.75 17.37 -25.47
C ARG A 287 5.86 18.27 -24.22
N ARG A 288 5.47 17.78 -23.04
CA ARG A 288 5.67 18.49 -21.76
C ARG A 288 6.95 18.06 -21.07
N LEU A 289 7.71 17.15 -21.66
CA LEU A 289 8.93 16.64 -21.09
C LEU A 289 10.13 17.34 -21.71
N SER A 290 11.03 17.86 -20.88
CA SER A 290 12.34 18.32 -21.34
C SER A 290 13.12 17.18 -22.00
N GLY A 291 14.13 17.50 -22.81
CA GLY A 291 14.95 16.48 -23.52
C GLY A 291 15.58 15.43 -22.60
N ASP A 292 15.98 15.82 -21.37
CA ASP A 292 16.54 14.93 -20.35
C ASP A 292 15.49 14.40 -19.34
N GLY A 293 14.20 14.63 -19.62
CA GLY A 293 13.14 14.39 -18.66
C GLY A 293 12.74 12.92 -18.53
N ILE A 294 12.01 12.61 -17.46
CA ILE A 294 11.50 11.28 -17.14
C ILE A 294 9.97 11.32 -17.05
N PHE A 295 9.32 10.51 -17.87
CA PHE A 295 7.91 10.20 -17.70
C PHE A 295 7.77 8.96 -16.81
N CYS A 296 6.87 9.04 -15.83
CA CYS A 296 6.53 7.96 -14.92
C CYS A 296 5.02 7.76 -14.92
N GLN A 297 4.55 6.52 -15.01
CA GLN A 297 3.13 6.20 -14.92
C GLN A 297 2.89 4.98 -14.04
N ARG A 298 1.93 5.09 -13.12
CA ARG A 298 1.45 3.93 -12.35
C ARG A 298 0.56 3.04 -13.22
N PHE A 299 0.78 1.73 -13.15
CA PHE A 299 -0.06 0.73 -13.82
C PHE A 299 -0.45 -0.39 -12.85
N ARG A 300 -1.75 -0.51 -12.56
CA ARG A 300 -2.27 -1.57 -11.67
C ARG A 300 -2.62 -2.79 -12.49
N GLN A 301 -1.93 -3.88 -12.21
CA GLN A 301 -2.01 -5.13 -12.95
C GLN A 301 -2.91 -6.18 -12.29
N HIS A 302 -3.37 -5.98 -11.06
CA HIS A 302 -4.05 -7.00 -10.24
C HIS A 302 -5.16 -7.78 -10.97
N ASP A 303 -5.90 -7.12 -11.86
CA ASP A 303 -7.05 -7.69 -12.56
C ASP A 303 -6.73 -8.20 -13.97
N PHE A 304 -5.46 -8.23 -14.40
CA PHE A 304 -5.06 -8.46 -15.79
C PHE A 304 -3.97 -9.53 -15.96
N GLY A 305 -3.98 -10.20 -17.11
CA GLY A 305 -2.88 -11.04 -17.58
C GLY A 305 -1.68 -10.23 -18.07
N ALA A 306 -0.78 -10.87 -18.81
CA ALA A 306 0.41 -10.21 -19.35
C ALA A 306 0.06 -9.28 -20.52
N TRP A 307 -0.99 -9.61 -21.28
CA TRP A 307 -1.36 -8.92 -22.52
C TRP A 307 -1.54 -7.40 -22.37
N PRO A 308 -2.31 -6.86 -21.40
CA PRO A 308 -2.48 -5.40 -21.27
C PRO A 308 -1.16 -4.66 -21.06
N LEU A 309 -0.30 -5.17 -20.18
CA LEU A 309 0.98 -4.54 -19.89
C LEU A 309 1.91 -4.55 -21.11
N THR A 310 1.99 -5.68 -21.84
CA THR A 310 2.77 -5.78 -23.08
C THR A 310 2.30 -4.77 -24.15
N MET A 311 0.98 -4.58 -24.31
CA MET A 311 0.44 -3.59 -25.23
C MET A 311 0.82 -2.16 -24.83
N VAL A 312 0.75 -1.85 -23.53
CA VAL A 312 1.12 -0.54 -22.98
C VAL A 312 2.61 -0.25 -23.22
N LEU A 313 3.49 -1.20 -22.90
CA LEU A 313 4.93 -1.05 -23.10
C LEU A 313 5.30 -0.91 -24.59
N SER A 314 4.63 -1.66 -25.47
CA SER A 314 4.79 -1.53 -26.92
C SER A 314 4.39 -0.13 -27.39
N THR A 315 3.27 0.40 -26.88
CA THR A 315 2.75 1.73 -27.23
C THR A 315 3.67 2.84 -26.75
N MET A 316 4.21 2.74 -25.52
CA MET A 316 5.20 3.69 -25.01
C MET A 316 6.45 3.71 -25.90
N GLY A 317 6.89 2.55 -26.38
CA GLY A 317 8.06 2.43 -27.25
C GLY A 317 7.91 3.03 -28.66
N GLU A 318 6.71 3.44 -29.07
CA GLU A 318 6.50 4.21 -30.31
C GLU A 318 6.76 5.72 -30.12
N VAL A 319 6.69 6.21 -28.88
CA VAL A 319 6.84 7.64 -28.55
C VAL A 319 8.17 7.92 -27.86
N PHE A 320 8.64 6.98 -27.05
CA PHE A 320 9.84 7.14 -26.25
C PHE A 320 10.97 6.20 -26.67
N GLU A 321 12.20 6.71 -26.67
CA GLU A 321 13.40 5.95 -27.02
C GLU A 321 13.72 4.88 -25.97
N HIS A 322 13.52 5.18 -24.69
CA HIS A 322 13.80 4.27 -23.58
C HIS A 322 12.53 4.03 -22.76
N VAL A 323 12.18 2.76 -22.55
CA VAL A 323 11.00 2.34 -21.76
C VAL A 323 11.39 1.23 -20.80
N ALA A 324 10.94 1.33 -19.55
CA ALA A 324 11.11 0.28 -18.55
C ALA A 324 9.85 0.09 -17.69
N ALA A 325 9.70 -1.09 -17.11
CA ALA A 325 8.65 -1.40 -16.14
C ALA A 325 9.29 -1.94 -14.85
N ILE A 326 9.06 -1.29 -13.72
CA ILE A 326 9.50 -1.74 -12.40
C ILE A 326 8.31 -2.34 -11.67
N GLN A 327 8.41 -3.59 -11.23
CA GLN A 327 7.42 -4.18 -10.34
C GLN A 327 7.67 -3.67 -8.92
N SER A 328 6.76 -2.83 -8.41
CA SER A 328 6.87 -2.26 -7.07
C SER A 328 6.48 -3.26 -5.99
N VAL A 329 5.27 -3.81 -6.11
CA VAL A 329 4.75 -4.96 -5.35
C VAL A 329 3.99 -5.87 -6.33
N PRO A 330 3.69 -7.13 -5.98
CA PRO A 330 2.92 -8.00 -6.85
C PRO A 330 1.59 -7.36 -7.30
N GLY A 331 1.41 -7.21 -8.61
CA GLY A 331 0.23 -6.58 -9.20
C GLY A 331 0.31 -5.06 -9.38
N GLU A 332 1.42 -4.39 -9.05
CA GLU A 332 1.60 -2.95 -9.22
C GLU A 332 2.92 -2.64 -9.94
N MET A 333 2.81 -1.97 -11.08
CA MET A 333 3.95 -1.60 -11.93
C MET A 333 4.14 -0.09 -11.97
N VAL A 334 5.39 0.34 -11.97
CA VAL A 334 5.81 1.71 -12.28
C VAL A 334 6.44 1.69 -13.67
N LEU A 335 5.76 2.29 -14.62
CA LEU A 335 6.22 2.41 -16.01
C LEU A 335 7.04 3.68 -16.15
N LEU A 336 8.23 3.57 -16.74
CA LEU A 336 9.16 4.67 -16.92
C LEU A 336 9.46 4.84 -18.40
N ALA A 337 9.56 6.09 -18.85
CA ALA A 337 10.00 6.41 -20.20
C ALA A 337 10.83 7.70 -20.28
N SER A 338 11.70 7.78 -21.27
CA SER A 338 12.56 8.95 -21.49
C SER A 338 13.13 8.96 -22.92
N ASN A 339 13.43 10.16 -23.43
CA ASN A 339 14.13 10.40 -24.69
C ASN A 339 15.57 10.89 -24.48
N ARG A 340 16.09 10.75 -23.26
CA ARG A 340 17.45 11.16 -22.93
C ARG A 340 18.46 10.20 -23.57
N GLU A 341 19.51 10.74 -24.19
CA GLU A 341 20.52 9.94 -24.92
C GLU A 341 21.20 8.85 -24.07
N GLY A 342 21.31 9.07 -22.76
CA GLY A 342 21.98 8.13 -21.85
C GLY A 342 21.10 6.97 -21.36
N GLY A 343 19.80 6.94 -21.66
CA GLY A 343 18.87 5.94 -21.11
C GLY A 343 18.33 6.22 -19.72
N LEU A 344 17.46 5.32 -19.22
CA LEU A 344 16.70 5.52 -17.98
C LEU A 344 17.56 5.44 -16.70
N PHE A 345 18.50 4.49 -16.67
CA PHE A 345 19.26 4.12 -15.48
C PHE A 345 20.70 4.65 -15.57
N GLN A 346 20.87 5.94 -15.27
CA GLN A 346 22.18 6.60 -15.26
C GLN A 346 23.05 6.16 -14.08
N GLU A 347 24.37 6.22 -14.24
CA GLU A 347 25.29 6.10 -13.10
C GLU A 347 24.94 7.12 -11.99
N GLY A 348 25.12 6.73 -10.72
CA GLY A 348 24.83 7.58 -9.57
C GLY A 348 23.42 7.46 -8.98
N PHE A 349 22.46 6.77 -9.61
CA PHE A 349 21.09 6.71 -9.06
C PHE A 349 21.00 5.87 -7.79
N LEU A 350 21.81 4.81 -7.67
CA LEU A 350 21.89 3.96 -6.48
C LEU A 350 22.47 4.76 -5.29
N GLU A 351 23.38 5.69 -5.55
CA GLU A 351 23.89 6.64 -4.56
C GLU A 351 22.80 7.64 -4.16
N ARG A 352 21.97 8.09 -5.10
CA ARG A 352 20.83 8.98 -4.80
C ARG A 352 19.75 8.31 -3.94
N LEU A 353 19.55 7.00 -4.07
CA LEU A 353 18.69 6.23 -3.15
C LEU A 353 19.13 6.34 -1.67
N GLN A 354 20.41 6.64 -1.42
CA GLN A 354 20.97 6.76 -0.08
C GLN A 354 20.89 8.18 0.50
N LEU A 355 20.41 9.17 -0.25
CA LEU A 355 20.24 10.53 0.26
C LEU A 355 19.22 10.55 1.40
N ASP A 356 19.49 11.35 2.43
CA ASP A 356 18.70 11.33 3.66
C ASP A 356 17.20 11.56 3.43
N HIS A 357 16.82 12.50 2.57
CA HIS A 357 15.41 12.77 2.28
C HIS A 357 14.74 11.62 1.54
N VAL A 358 15.48 10.89 0.68
CA VAL A 358 14.98 9.72 -0.04
C VAL A 358 14.79 8.55 0.92
N ARG A 359 15.78 8.28 1.76
CA ARG A 359 15.71 7.24 2.79
C ARG A 359 14.57 7.48 3.76
N ARG A 360 14.40 8.72 4.26
CA ARG A 360 13.28 9.08 5.14
C ARG A 360 11.93 8.86 4.47
N GLU A 361 11.80 9.15 3.18
CA GLU A 361 10.54 8.92 2.48
C GLU A 361 10.26 7.42 2.30
N ILE A 362 11.26 6.62 1.91
CA ILE A 362 11.13 5.16 1.79
C ILE A 362 10.84 4.51 3.15
N ASP A 363 11.46 5.00 4.23
CA ASP A 363 11.25 4.51 5.61
C ASP A 363 9.79 4.65 6.08
N THR A 364 9.03 5.59 5.51
CA THR A 364 7.59 5.70 5.81
C THR A 364 6.80 4.47 5.39
N THR A 365 7.30 3.66 4.45
CA THR A 365 6.70 2.38 4.06
C THR A 365 7.17 1.22 4.93
N GLY A 366 8.08 1.47 5.87
CA GLY A 366 8.84 0.47 6.60
C GLY A 366 9.88 -0.25 5.76
N TRP A 367 10.27 0.31 4.61
CA TRP A 367 11.27 -0.29 3.72
C TRP A 367 12.66 0.35 3.89
N ASP A 368 13.71 -0.42 3.59
CA ASP A 368 15.03 0.14 3.33
C ASP A 368 15.19 0.47 1.84
N TRP A 369 16.05 1.43 1.50
CA TRP A 369 16.32 1.79 0.11
C TRP A 369 16.85 0.61 -0.73
N VAL A 370 17.47 -0.40 -0.09
CA VAL A 370 17.90 -1.62 -0.78
C VAL A 370 16.72 -2.42 -1.32
N GLN A 371 15.55 -2.41 -0.68
CA GLN A 371 14.35 -3.04 -1.23
C GLN A 371 13.96 -2.43 -2.58
N VAL A 372 14.10 -1.10 -2.70
CA VAL A 372 13.89 -0.39 -3.97
C VAL A 372 14.96 -0.78 -4.99
N ALA A 373 16.22 -0.86 -4.57
CA ALA A 373 17.33 -1.21 -5.45
C ALA A 373 17.27 -2.66 -5.99
N VAL A 374 16.58 -3.58 -5.33
CA VAL A 374 16.44 -4.97 -5.79
C VAL A 374 15.11 -5.27 -6.48
N LEU A 375 14.25 -4.25 -6.69
CA LEU A 375 12.98 -4.45 -7.39
C LEU A 375 13.20 -5.04 -8.79
N PRO A 376 12.32 -5.95 -9.24
CA PRO A 376 12.36 -6.45 -10.61
C PRO A 376 12.10 -5.31 -11.60
N VAL A 377 12.96 -5.19 -12.60
CA VAL A 377 12.83 -4.25 -13.71
C VAL A 377 12.93 -4.97 -15.04
N ILE A 378 12.05 -4.59 -15.95
CA ILE A 378 12.05 -5.00 -17.36
C ILE A 378 12.45 -3.77 -18.16
N ASP A 379 13.64 -3.78 -18.74
CA ASP A 379 14.07 -2.77 -19.71
C ASP A 379 13.65 -3.23 -21.10
N VAL A 380 12.72 -2.50 -21.72
CA VAL A 380 12.15 -2.87 -23.03
C VAL A 380 13.19 -2.77 -24.15
N ASN A 381 14.20 -1.93 -23.98
CA ASN A 381 15.22 -1.64 -24.98
C ASN A 381 16.51 -2.45 -24.79
N ASP A 382 16.66 -3.18 -23.68
CA ASP A 382 17.82 -4.02 -23.42
C ASP A 382 17.82 -5.30 -24.29
N ARG A 383 18.97 -5.99 -24.38
CA ARG A 383 19.13 -7.25 -25.12
C ARG A 383 18.21 -8.37 -24.61
N LEU A 384 17.92 -8.37 -23.32
CA LEU A 384 16.95 -9.27 -22.69
C LEU A 384 15.54 -8.67 -22.68
N GLY A 385 15.32 -7.53 -23.32
CA GLY A 385 14.06 -6.80 -23.28
C GLY A 385 12.88 -7.57 -23.87
N LEU A 386 11.68 -7.17 -23.47
CA LEU A 386 10.43 -7.88 -23.78
C LEU A 386 10.23 -8.13 -25.28
N PHE A 387 10.71 -7.25 -26.15
CA PHE A 387 10.55 -7.36 -27.61
C PHE A 387 11.85 -7.73 -28.35
N SER A 388 12.87 -8.23 -27.65
CA SER A 388 14.14 -8.60 -28.28
C SER A 388 14.03 -9.82 -29.21
N HIS A 389 13.05 -10.69 -28.96
CA HIS A 389 12.83 -11.95 -29.69
C HIS A 389 11.40 -12.10 -30.24
N GLN A 390 10.59 -11.05 -30.18
CA GLN A 390 9.21 -11.04 -30.67
C GLN A 390 8.84 -9.68 -31.27
N GLU A 391 7.94 -9.69 -32.26
CA GLU A 391 7.46 -8.44 -32.85
C GLU A 391 6.67 -7.61 -31.82
N ARG A 392 6.84 -6.29 -31.89
CA ARG A 392 6.04 -5.35 -31.10
C ARG A 392 4.57 -5.51 -31.46
N THR A 393 3.73 -5.42 -30.44
CA THR A 393 2.28 -5.42 -30.63
C THR A 393 1.83 -4.08 -31.22
N PRO A 394 0.78 -4.04 -32.07
CA PRO A 394 0.30 -2.79 -32.63
C PRO A 394 -0.08 -1.78 -31.55
N ALA A 395 0.39 -0.54 -31.70
CA ALA A 395 0.20 0.51 -30.72
C ALA A 395 -1.26 0.82 -30.42
N LEU A 396 -1.53 1.22 -29.17
CA LEU A 396 -2.83 1.65 -28.70
C LEU A 396 -3.07 3.09 -29.13
N THR A 397 -4.15 3.35 -29.86
CA THR A 397 -4.52 4.71 -30.27
C THR A 397 -5.97 4.99 -29.89
N SER A 398 -6.29 6.26 -29.69
CA SER A 398 -7.67 6.69 -29.45
C SER A 398 -8.63 6.23 -30.55
N SER A 399 -8.14 6.11 -31.79
CA SER A 399 -8.93 5.68 -32.95
C SER A 399 -9.28 4.19 -32.97
N ASN A 400 -8.42 3.32 -32.44
CA ASN A 400 -8.62 1.87 -32.52
C ASN A 400 -9.40 1.30 -31.31
N ALA A 401 -9.45 2.04 -30.19
CA ALA A 401 -10.13 1.67 -28.94
C ALA A 401 -9.82 0.24 -28.43
N LYS A 402 -8.73 -0.37 -28.91
CA LYS A 402 -8.44 -1.79 -28.69
C LYS A 402 -8.23 -2.10 -27.22
N PHE A 403 -7.54 -1.20 -26.50
CA PHE A 403 -7.30 -1.34 -25.08
C PHE A 403 -8.59 -1.22 -24.27
N ALA A 404 -9.32 -0.12 -24.44
CA ALA A 404 -10.57 0.15 -23.72
C ALA A 404 -11.59 -0.98 -23.86
N MET A 405 -11.71 -1.56 -25.06
CA MET A 405 -12.60 -2.69 -25.31
C MET A 405 -12.03 -4.03 -24.83
N GLY A 406 -10.74 -4.27 -25.04
CA GLY A 406 -10.09 -5.57 -24.74
C GLY A 406 -9.84 -5.80 -23.26
N VAL A 407 -9.47 -4.76 -22.51
CA VAL A 407 -9.10 -4.84 -21.10
C VAL A 407 -10.26 -5.35 -20.24
N GLN A 408 -11.51 -5.00 -20.57
CA GLN A 408 -12.70 -5.51 -19.89
C GLN A 408 -12.84 -7.02 -20.00
N PHE A 409 -12.62 -7.59 -21.19
CA PHE A 409 -12.69 -9.03 -21.37
C PHE A 409 -11.61 -9.75 -20.57
N ASP A 410 -10.43 -9.14 -20.45
CA ASP A 410 -9.35 -9.71 -19.66
C ASP A 410 -9.66 -9.67 -18.15
N VAL A 411 -10.30 -8.61 -17.62
CA VAL A 411 -10.80 -8.59 -16.22
C VAL A 411 -11.69 -9.80 -15.93
N TYR A 412 -12.66 -10.08 -16.79
CA TYR A 412 -13.62 -11.18 -16.56
C TYR A 412 -13.09 -12.56 -16.95
N ARG A 413 -11.90 -12.65 -17.55
CA ARG A 413 -11.28 -13.93 -17.91
C ARG A 413 -10.87 -14.69 -16.65
N LYS A 414 -11.51 -15.85 -16.42
CA LYS A 414 -11.20 -16.74 -15.30
C LYS A 414 -10.01 -17.65 -15.62
N THR A 415 -8.81 -17.12 -15.47
CA THR A 415 -7.54 -17.85 -15.60
C THR A 415 -6.57 -17.42 -14.50
N ASP A 416 -5.50 -18.20 -14.29
CA ASP A 416 -4.41 -17.78 -13.39
C ASP A 416 -3.57 -16.69 -14.07
N LYS A 417 -4.02 -15.44 -13.91
CA LYS A 417 -3.38 -14.26 -14.50
C LYS A 417 -2.01 -14.01 -13.90
N ALA A 418 -1.81 -14.28 -12.61
CA ALA A 418 -0.52 -14.11 -11.96
C ALA A 418 0.52 -15.07 -12.56
N ALA A 419 0.15 -16.33 -12.80
CA ALA A 419 1.02 -17.28 -13.48
C ALA A 419 1.34 -16.87 -14.93
N GLU A 420 0.37 -16.33 -15.67
CA GLU A 420 0.59 -15.81 -17.03
C GLU A 420 1.59 -14.64 -17.03
N VAL A 421 1.39 -13.67 -16.15
CA VAL A 421 2.28 -12.52 -15.97
C VAL A 421 3.69 -12.97 -15.62
N GLN A 422 3.82 -13.91 -14.69
CA GLN A 422 5.10 -14.47 -14.31
C GLN A 422 5.77 -15.17 -15.50
N ALA A 423 5.06 -16.02 -16.23
CA ALA A 423 5.61 -16.76 -17.36
C ALA A 423 6.11 -15.84 -18.47
N ASP A 424 5.36 -14.79 -18.79
CA ASP A 424 5.65 -13.90 -19.92
C ASP A 424 6.67 -12.82 -19.57
N LEU A 425 6.72 -12.35 -18.32
CA LEU A 425 7.54 -11.18 -17.94
C LEU A 425 8.80 -11.53 -17.14
N GLN A 426 8.77 -12.58 -16.31
CA GLN A 426 9.91 -12.98 -15.48
C GLN A 426 11.19 -13.24 -16.30
N PRO A 427 11.15 -13.85 -17.50
CA PRO A 427 12.36 -14.08 -18.30
C PRO A 427 13.10 -12.79 -18.70
N HIS A 428 12.39 -11.66 -18.72
CA HIS A 428 12.92 -10.35 -19.10
C HIS A 428 13.27 -9.47 -17.88
N ALA A 429 12.96 -9.92 -16.67
CA ALA A 429 13.14 -9.15 -15.46
C ALA A 429 14.56 -9.34 -14.88
N VAL A 430 15.22 -8.23 -14.57
CA VAL A 430 16.48 -8.19 -13.80
C VAL A 430 16.29 -7.38 -12.53
N ARG A 431 17.24 -7.44 -11.58
CA ARG A 431 17.21 -6.55 -10.42
C ARG A 431 17.59 -5.13 -10.84
N LEU A 432 16.90 -4.11 -10.33
CA LEU A 432 17.19 -2.71 -10.64
C LEU A 432 18.67 -2.34 -10.43
N ALA A 433 19.30 -2.83 -9.36
CA ALA A 433 20.73 -2.61 -9.09
C ALA A 433 21.66 -3.16 -10.18
N ASN A 434 21.23 -4.18 -10.94
CA ASN A 434 22.02 -4.78 -12.01
C ASN A 434 21.99 -3.97 -13.31
N THR A 435 21.14 -2.95 -13.41
CA THR A 435 21.07 -2.06 -14.59
C THR A 435 22.29 -1.16 -14.72
N VAL A 436 23.00 -0.89 -13.61
CA VAL A 436 24.21 -0.07 -13.58
C VAL A 436 25.39 -0.87 -13.06
N ARG A 437 26.58 -0.57 -13.59
CA ARG A 437 27.83 -1.24 -13.19
C ARG A 437 28.52 -0.43 -12.09
N GLY A 438 28.85 -1.10 -10.98
CA GLY A 438 29.64 -0.52 -9.89
C GLY A 438 29.91 -1.54 -8.80
N THR A 439 31.16 -1.69 -8.37
CA THR A 439 31.55 -2.74 -7.40
C THR A 439 31.22 -2.34 -5.96
N ARG A 440 31.54 -1.10 -5.57
CA ARG A 440 31.42 -0.66 -4.17
C ARG A 440 29.97 -0.61 -3.67
N ILE A 441 29.06 -0.08 -4.47
CA ILE A 441 27.64 0.01 -4.09
C ILE A 441 26.96 -1.36 -4.08
N GLN A 442 27.37 -2.27 -4.97
CA GLN A 442 26.86 -3.64 -5.01
C GLN A 442 27.29 -4.46 -3.80
N GLU A 443 28.50 -4.25 -3.28
CA GLU A 443 28.90 -4.85 -2.00
C GLU A 443 28.04 -4.37 -0.83
N GLU A 444 27.66 -3.09 -0.79
CA GLU A 444 26.78 -2.56 0.27
C GLU A 444 25.35 -3.06 0.12
N ILE A 445 24.81 -3.14 -1.11
CA ILE A 445 23.49 -3.74 -1.39
C ILE A 445 23.46 -5.19 -0.89
N GLN A 446 24.47 -6.00 -1.20
CA GLN A 446 24.54 -7.39 -0.75
C GLN A 446 24.60 -7.51 0.78
N ARG A 447 25.37 -6.65 1.45
CA ARG A 447 25.46 -6.63 2.92
C ARG A 447 24.11 -6.29 3.56
N ARG A 448 23.44 -5.24 3.07
CA ARG A 448 22.13 -4.80 3.57
C ARG A 448 21.02 -5.80 3.25
N GLU A 449 21.02 -6.41 2.07
CA GLU A 449 20.09 -7.50 1.72
C GLU A 449 20.25 -8.68 2.68
N ALA A 450 21.48 -9.06 3.04
CA ALA A 450 21.71 -10.09 4.05
C ALA A 450 21.19 -9.70 5.44
N ALA A 451 21.39 -8.44 5.86
CA ALA A 451 20.88 -7.92 7.13
C ALA A 451 19.33 -7.91 7.16
N MET A 452 18.69 -7.56 6.05
CA MET A 452 17.24 -7.65 5.88
C MET A 452 16.71 -9.08 5.96
N VAL A 453 17.34 -10.03 5.24
CA VAL A 453 16.96 -11.46 5.31
C VAL A 453 17.07 -11.95 6.75
N GLN A 454 18.13 -11.59 7.46
CA GLN A 454 18.30 -11.94 8.86
C GLN A 454 17.22 -11.33 9.76
N GLN A 455 16.83 -10.07 9.54
CA GLN A 455 15.71 -9.46 10.24
C GLN A 455 14.41 -10.24 10.02
N LEU A 456 14.10 -10.62 8.76
CA LEU A 456 12.93 -11.42 8.41
C LEU A 456 12.95 -12.79 9.10
N GLU A 457 14.10 -13.46 9.13
CA GLU A 457 14.28 -14.75 9.81
C GLU A 457 14.03 -14.64 11.32
N ILE A 458 14.48 -13.56 11.96
CA ILE A 458 14.22 -13.32 13.39
C ILE A 458 12.72 -13.10 13.62
N LEU A 459 12.07 -12.24 12.83
CA LEU A 459 10.65 -11.91 12.99
C LEU A 459 9.71 -13.09 12.68
N ALA A 460 10.01 -13.87 11.65
CA ALA A 460 9.19 -15.02 11.27
C ALA A 460 9.51 -16.28 12.10
N GLY A 461 10.79 -16.50 12.43
CA GLY A 461 11.26 -17.75 13.04
C GLY A 461 11.32 -17.75 14.56
N LEU A 462 11.40 -16.58 15.20
CA LEU A 462 11.58 -16.43 16.65
C LEU A 462 10.60 -15.39 17.22
N PRO A 463 9.28 -15.67 17.18
CA PRO A 463 8.28 -14.73 17.68
C PRO A 463 8.54 -14.40 19.15
N ASP A 464 8.35 -13.12 19.50
CA ASP A 464 8.55 -12.58 20.84
C ASP A 464 9.97 -12.74 21.45
N ARG A 465 11.01 -13.05 20.65
CA ARG A 465 12.42 -13.17 21.09
C ARG A 465 13.36 -12.22 20.39
N GLN A 466 13.07 -10.94 20.56
CA GLN A 466 13.65 -9.89 19.74
C GLN A 466 15.15 -9.69 20.01
N TRP A 467 15.64 -9.91 21.24
CA TRP A 467 17.04 -9.70 21.66
C TRP A 467 18.10 -10.51 20.89
N VAL A 468 17.69 -11.54 20.13
CA VAL A 468 18.59 -12.33 19.29
C VAL A 468 19.30 -11.47 18.24
N TYR A 469 18.68 -10.37 17.78
CA TYR A 469 19.30 -9.42 16.84
C TYR A 469 20.62 -8.84 17.39
N ARG A 470 20.76 -8.63 18.72
CA ARG A 470 21.98 -8.07 19.34
C ARG A 470 23.19 -8.96 19.05
N ARG A 471 23.01 -10.28 19.18
CA ARG A 471 24.06 -11.29 18.92
C ARG A 471 24.41 -11.32 17.44
N SER A 472 23.40 -11.26 16.57
CA SER A 472 23.56 -11.18 15.12
C SER A 472 24.36 -9.95 14.68
N LEU A 473 23.93 -8.77 15.12
CA LEU A 473 24.55 -7.48 14.80
C LEU A 473 26.00 -7.44 15.29
N ARG A 474 26.27 -7.87 16.53
CA ARG A 474 27.63 -7.98 17.08
C ARG A 474 28.50 -8.94 16.28
N SER A 475 27.96 -10.10 15.90
CA SER A 475 28.71 -11.10 15.11
C SER A 475 29.10 -10.54 13.74
N GLU A 476 28.21 -9.78 13.09
CA GLU A 476 28.48 -9.12 11.81
C GLU A 476 29.60 -8.07 11.95
N MET A 477 29.53 -7.23 12.98
CA MET A 477 30.58 -6.24 13.28
C MET A 477 31.96 -6.87 13.52
N GLN A 478 32.00 -8.05 14.16
CA GLN A 478 33.25 -8.75 14.46
C GLN A 478 33.82 -9.52 13.26
N ARG A 479 32.96 -10.22 12.52
CA ARG A 479 33.38 -11.14 11.45
C ARG A 479 33.54 -10.49 10.09
N ARG A 480 32.82 -9.39 9.82
CA ARG A 480 32.77 -8.72 8.51
C ARG A 480 32.79 -7.19 8.63
N PRO A 481 33.77 -6.58 9.32
CA PRO A 481 33.85 -5.13 9.41
C PRO A 481 33.97 -4.50 8.01
N ARG A 482 33.41 -3.30 7.83
CA ARG A 482 33.59 -2.53 6.60
C ARG A 482 35.02 -1.98 6.53
N ALA A 483 35.51 -1.79 5.31
CA ALA A 483 36.83 -1.18 5.13
C ALA A 483 36.83 0.25 5.71
N PRO A 484 37.90 0.65 6.44
CA PRO A 484 38.06 2.02 6.92
C PRO A 484 38.09 3.01 5.76
N VAL A 485 37.63 4.23 6.02
CA VAL A 485 37.57 5.33 5.04
C VAL A 485 38.67 6.34 5.35
N ASP A 486 39.39 6.75 4.31
CA ASP A 486 40.40 7.80 4.42
C ASP A 486 39.71 9.18 4.38
N VAL A 487 39.86 9.95 5.46
CA VAL A 487 39.29 11.30 5.61
C VAL A 487 40.43 12.31 5.66
N VAL A 488 40.29 13.42 4.94
CA VAL A 488 41.29 14.50 4.95
C VAL A 488 40.92 15.49 6.05
N GLU A 489 41.72 15.53 7.12
CA GLU A 489 41.57 16.49 8.22
C GLU A 489 42.84 17.33 8.36
N ASN A 490 42.69 18.66 8.37
CA ASN A 490 43.81 19.60 8.49
C ASN A 490 44.96 19.36 7.48
N GLY A 491 44.63 18.87 6.27
CA GLY A 491 45.59 18.55 5.23
C GLY A 491 46.33 17.22 5.39
N GLN A 492 45.98 16.40 6.40
CA GLN A 492 46.51 15.05 6.60
C GLN A 492 45.44 13.99 6.31
N VAL A 493 45.83 12.88 5.70
CA VAL A 493 44.95 11.73 5.48
C VAL A 493 44.90 10.90 6.76
N VAL A 494 43.77 10.95 7.45
CA VAL A 494 43.50 10.16 8.66
C VAL A 494 42.56 9.02 8.30
N ARG A 495 42.96 7.80 8.65
CA ARG A 495 42.15 6.61 8.40
C ARG A 495 41.11 6.48 9.51
N ARG A 496 39.83 6.68 9.20
CA ARG A 496 38.71 6.54 10.14
C ARG A 496 37.92 5.27 9.89
N ARG A 497 37.18 4.81 10.91
CA ARG A 497 36.24 3.71 10.76
C ARG A 497 35.16 4.08 9.74
N ASN A 498 34.51 3.06 9.18
CA ASN A 498 33.42 3.31 8.27
C ASN A 498 32.25 3.95 9.03
N PRO A 499 31.66 5.06 8.55
CA PRO A 499 30.55 5.73 9.24
C PRO A 499 29.38 4.80 9.58
N LEU A 500 29.09 3.80 8.75
CA LEU A 500 28.00 2.84 9.00
C LEU A 500 28.32 1.89 10.17
N ASP A 501 29.60 1.57 10.39
CA ASP A 501 30.02 0.76 11.53
C ASP A 501 30.10 1.61 12.81
N GLU A 502 30.44 2.90 12.69
CA GLU A 502 30.39 3.87 13.80
C GLU A 502 28.97 4.01 14.36
N VAL A 503 27.95 4.07 13.49
CA VAL A 503 26.53 4.10 13.91
C VAL A 503 26.16 2.88 14.76
N ARG A 504 26.61 1.67 14.38
CA ARG A 504 26.34 0.44 15.17
C ARG A 504 27.02 0.47 16.54
N ILE A 505 28.22 1.04 16.64
CA ILE A 505 28.93 1.21 17.92
C ILE A 505 28.20 2.23 18.80
N GLN A 506 27.84 3.38 18.23
CA GLN A 506 27.12 4.43 18.93
C GLN A 506 25.80 3.90 19.47
N TYR A 507 25.08 3.10 18.68
CA TYR A 507 23.85 2.44 19.14
C TYR A 507 24.06 1.60 20.40
N PHE A 508 25.06 0.71 20.43
CA PHE A 508 25.32 -0.12 21.61
C PHE A 508 25.78 0.70 22.82
N GLN A 509 26.50 1.81 22.61
CA GLN A 509 26.88 2.73 23.68
C GLN A 509 25.65 3.44 24.26
N THR A 510 24.79 4.00 23.41
CA THR A 510 23.54 4.65 23.81
C THR A 510 22.58 3.67 24.48
N LEU A 511 22.45 2.45 23.96
CA LEU A 511 21.64 1.40 24.57
C LEU A 511 22.18 1.01 25.95
N GLY A 512 23.50 0.88 26.09
CA GLY A 512 24.14 0.62 27.39
C GLY A 512 23.90 1.74 28.40
N HIS A 513 24.01 3.00 27.96
CA HIS A 513 23.69 4.18 28.77
C HIS A 513 22.23 4.16 29.24
N ALA A 514 21.28 3.96 28.32
CA ALA A 514 19.85 3.91 28.64
C ALA A 514 19.50 2.77 29.63
N ILE A 515 20.10 1.59 29.46
CA ILE A 515 19.93 0.47 30.40
C ILE A 515 20.44 0.85 31.80
N GLN A 516 21.63 1.46 31.88
CA GLN A 516 22.21 1.87 33.17
C GLN A 516 21.34 2.91 33.88
N CYS A 517 20.89 3.94 33.15
CA CYS A 517 19.97 4.96 33.65
C CYS A 517 18.64 4.35 34.13
N THR A 518 18.12 3.36 33.41
CA THR A 518 16.89 2.62 33.78
C THR A 518 17.09 1.82 35.07
N GLN A 519 18.21 1.11 35.21
CA GLN A 519 18.53 0.35 36.42
C GLN A 519 18.74 1.25 37.65
N GLN A 520 19.28 2.45 37.44
CA GLN A 520 19.53 3.43 38.49
C GLN A 520 18.31 4.33 38.78
N GLN A 521 17.28 4.29 37.92
CA GLN A 521 16.12 5.20 37.95
C GLN A 521 16.52 6.70 37.94
N VAL A 522 17.53 7.05 37.14
CA VAL A 522 18.03 8.43 36.98
C VAL A 522 17.96 8.81 35.51
N ASP A 523 17.40 9.99 35.21
CA ASP A 523 17.30 10.61 33.88
C ASP A 523 16.83 9.64 32.77
N THR A 524 15.95 8.70 33.13
CA THR A 524 15.62 7.54 32.30
C THR A 524 14.90 7.90 31.01
N ALA A 525 13.94 8.83 31.06
CA ALA A 525 13.20 9.26 29.86
C ALA A 525 14.13 9.90 28.82
N GLU A 526 15.02 10.79 29.26
CA GLU A 526 15.99 11.46 28.38
C GLU A 526 16.97 10.45 27.79
N ALA A 527 17.50 9.53 28.60
CA ALA A 527 18.41 8.49 28.14
C ALA A 527 17.76 7.52 27.14
N ILE A 528 16.46 7.21 27.28
CA ILE A 528 15.74 6.40 26.28
C ILE A 528 15.53 7.20 24.99
N GLN A 529 15.18 8.49 25.07
CA GLN A 529 14.99 9.34 23.89
C GLN A 529 16.27 9.51 23.05
N GLU A 530 17.46 9.35 23.64
CA GLU A 530 18.72 9.31 22.88
C GLU A 530 18.77 8.17 21.85
N LEU A 531 17.92 7.13 21.99
CA LEU A 531 17.82 6.03 21.03
C LEU A 531 16.96 6.37 19.79
N GLU A 532 16.16 7.44 19.84
CA GLU A 532 15.25 7.85 18.76
C GLU A 532 15.93 7.93 17.37
N PRO A 533 17.14 8.48 17.20
CA PRO A 533 17.79 8.56 15.88
C PRO A 533 18.04 7.20 15.23
N PHE A 534 18.18 6.13 16.02
CA PHE A 534 18.42 4.78 15.52
C PHE A 534 17.17 4.10 14.97
N THR A 535 15.99 4.58 15.36
CA THR A 535 14.69 4.06 14.90
C THR A 535 14.41 4.37 13.43
N ARG A 536 15.06 5.39 12.86
CA ARG A 536 14.77 5.89 11.51
C ARG A 536 15.81 5.41 10.49
N ALA A 537 15.39 4.65 9.48
CA ALA A 537 16.11 4.33 8.23
C ALA A 537 17.65 4.13 8.29
N THR A 538 18.27 3.86 9.44
CA THR A 538 19.72 3.93 9.62
C THR A 538 20.35 2.65 9.09
N GLU A 539 19.81 1.52 9.55
CA GLU A 539 20.30 0.18 9.24
C GLU A 539 19.15 -0.84 9.41
N PRO A 540 18.91 -1.73 8.43
CA PRO A 540 17.71 -2.58 8.40
C PRO A 540 17.59 -3.56 9.57
N LEU A 541 18.69 -4.19 10.01
CA LEU A 541 18.69 -5.13 11.13
C LEU A 541 18.58 -4.43 12.49
N LEU A 542 18.75 -3.11 12.57
CA LEU A 542 18.76 -2.36 13.82
C LEU A 542 17.50 -1.49 13.99
N SER A 543 17.07 -0.76 12.97
CA SER A 543 16.05 0.29 13.12
C SER A 543 14.72 -0.22 13.66
N TYR A 544 14.23 -1.34 13.14
CA TYR A 544 12.99 -1.95 13.64
C TYR A 544 13.11 -2.40 15.12
N PHE A 545 14.22 -3.06 15.49
CA PHE A 545 14.41 -3.54 16.86
C PHE A 545 14.71 -2.42 17.85
N ALA A 546 15.21 -1.27 17.41
CA ALA A 546 15.37 -0.10 18.28
C ALA A 546 14.03 0.35 18.89
N HIS A 547 12.92 0.31 18.13
CA HIS A 547 11.58 0.57 18.70
C HIS A 547 11.23 -0.39 19.84
N LEU A 548 11.55 -1.67 19.66
CA LEU A 548 11.24 -2.71 20.64
C LEU A 548 12.09 -2.58 21.91
N GLU A 549 13.37 -2.21 21.75
CA GLU A 549 14.25 -1.90 22.89
C GLU A 549 13.75 -0.69 23.68
N MET A 550 13.34 0.38 22.98
CA MET A 550 12.77 1.56 23.65
C MET A 550 11.51 1.22 24.43
N VAL A 551 10.58 0.45 23.84
CA VAL A 551 9.36 -0.02 24.53
C VAL A 551 9.71 -0.80 25.80
N ARG A 552 10.67 -1.72 25.70
CA ARG A 552 11.12 -2.52 26.86
C ARG A 552 11.73 -1.65 27.96
N LEU A 553 12.56 -0.68 27.59
CA LEU A 553 13.18 0.24 28.57
C LEU A 553 12.12 1.09 29.25
N TYR A 554 11.13 1.59 28.51
CA TYR A 554 9.98 2.30 29.10
C TYR A 554 9.20 1.41 30.07
N GLU A 555 8.95 0.13 29.74
CA GLU A 555 8.29 -0.82 30.65
C GLU A 555 9.12 -1.07 31.93
N GLN A 556 10.45 -1.18 31.82
CA GLN A 556 11.34 -1.37 32.98
C GLN A 556 11.45 -0.11 33.85
N ALA A 557 11.29 1.06 33.24
CA ALA A 557 11.35 2.36 33.89
C ALA A 557 10.01 2.82 34.51
N ASP A 558 9.00 1.95 34.54
CA ASP A 558 7.63 2.28 35.00
C ASP A 558 6.98 3.40 34.17
N HIS A 559 7.12 3.33 32.85
CA HIS A 559 6.42 4.16 31.87
C HIS A 559 6.62 5.68 32.02
N PRO A 560 7.87 6.19 32.02
CA PRO A 560 8.15 7.61 32.29
C PRO A 560 7.69 8.56 31.18
N ALA A 561 7.48 8.06 29.95
CA ALA A 561 6.95 8.81 28.82
C ALA A 561 5.88 7.99 28.08
N PRO A 562 4.64 7.89 28.61
CA PRO A 562 3.63 6.95 28.10
C PRO A 562 3.23 7.17 26.64
N ARG A 563 3.26 8.43 26.17
CA ARG A 563 2.92 8.77 24.78
C ARG A 563 3.99 8.27 23.81
N ASP A 564 5.25 8.60 24.06
CA ASP A 564 6.37 8.16 23.23
C ASP A 564 6.44 6.63 23.18
N GLU A 565 6.31 5.98 24.35
CA GLU A 565 6.21 4.52 24.44
C GLU A 565 5.09 3.96 23.57
N PHE A 566 3.89 4.55 23.64
CA PHE A 566 2.74 4.10 22.85
C PHE A 566 3.00 4.23 21.34
N GLU A 567 3.66 5.30 20.89
CA GLU A 567 4.03 5.48 19.47
C GLU A 567 4.97 4.35 19.00
N HIS A 568 6.04 4.04 19.74
CA HIS A 568 6.94 2.93 19.38
C HIS A 568 6.24 1.57 19.44
N ARG A 569 5.32 1.39 20.40
CA ARG A 569 4.55 0.15 20.53
C ARG A 569 3.62 -0.05 19.35
N VAL A 570 2.88 0.99 18.94
CA VAL A 570 2.02 0.98 17.74
C VAL A 570 2.86 0.74 16.49
N HIS A 571 4.01 1.41 16.37
CA HIS A 571 4.93 1.18 15.25
C HIS A 571 5.31 -0.29 15.12
N SER A 572 5.70 -0.96 16.22
CA SER A 572 6.03 -2.40 16.20
C SER A 572 4.88 -3.32 15.76
N VAL A 573 3.63 -2.89 15.93
CA VAL A 573 2.45 -3.67 15.51
C VAL A 573 2.24 -3.58 14.00
N PHE A 574 2.44 -2.40 13.41
CA PHE A 574 2.08 -2.11 12.02
C PHE A 574 3.24 -2.14 11.01
N TYR A 575 4.48 -1.85 11.42
CA TYR A 575 5.67 -1.82 10.54
C TYR A 575 6.37 -3.16 10.37
N THR A 576 5.80 -4.24 10.90
CA THR A 576 6.35 -5.59 10.77
C THR A 576 5.78 -6.32 9.57
N ILE A 577 6.40 -7.43 9.22
CA ILE A 577 6.05 -8.24 8.05
C ILE A 577 4.74 -9.00 8.21
N GLN A 578 4.16 -9.44 7.08
CA GLN A 578 2.93 -10.25 7.10
C GLN A 578 3.11 -11.61 7.78
N ALA A 579 4.31 -12.19 7.70
CA ALA A 579 4.62 -13.50 8.28
C ALA A 579 4.94 -13.47 9.79
N ASP A 580 5.07 -12.29 10.40
CA ASP A 580 5.34 -12.17 11.83
C ASP A 580 4.14 -12.72 12.63
N SER A 581 4.41 -13.59 13.59
CA SER A 581 3.43 -14.27 14.42
C SER A 581 3.47 -13.81 15.88
N SER A 582 4.23 -12.75 16.18
CA SER A 582 4.37 -12.16 17.51
C SER A 582 3.06 -11.52 17.95
N VAL A 583 2.56 -11.92 19.12
CA VAL A 583 1.28 -11.43 19.67
C VAL A 583 1.47 -10.49 20.85
N LYS A 584 2.59 -10.58 21.58
CA LYS A 584 2.82 -9.79 22.79
C LYS A 584 2.84 -8.28 22.52
N PRO A 585 3.48 -7.77 21.44
CA PRO A 585 3.44 -6.34 21.13
C PRO A 585 2.01 -5.83 20.88
N VAL A 586 1.19 -6.62 20.19
CA VAL A 586 -0.21 -6.28 19.88
C VAL A 586 -1.06 -6.26 21.16
N ILE A 587 -0.94 -7.29 21.99
CA ILE A 587 -1.66 -7.38 23.27
C ILE A 587 -1.30 -6.19 24.17
N ALA A 588 -0.01 -5.89 24.30
CA ALA A 588 0.45 -4.80 25.15
C ALA A 588 -0.03 -3.43 24.63
N ALA A 589 -0.10 -3.24 23.31
CA ALA A 589 -0.63 -2.00 22.72
C ALA A 589 -2.12 -1.82 23.00
N ILE A 590 -2.89 -2.90 22.91
CA ILE A 590 -4.30 -2.94 23.29
C ILE A 590 -4.46 -2.62 24.78
N GLU A 591 -3.74 -3.32 25.65
CA GLU A 591 -3.80 -3.13 27.10
C GLU A 591 -3.45 -1.69 27.51
N GLN A 592 -2.43 -1.08 26.89
CA GLN A 592 -2.04 0.31 27.16
C GLN A 592 -3.14 1.29 26.75
N LEU A 593 -3.72 1.16 25.55
CA LEU A 593 -4.80 2.04 25.09
C LEU A 593 -6.10 1.86 25.89
N VAL A 594 -6.38 0.63 26.37
CA VAL A 594 -7.51 0.36 27.27
C VAL A 594 -7.34 1.10 28.61
N LYS A 595 -6.13 1.08 29.18
CA LYS A 595 -5.83 1.70 30.47
C LYS A 595 -5.70 3.23 30.40
N GLN A 596 -5.13 3.74 29.31
CA GLN A 596 -4.81 5.15 29.10
C GLN A 596 -5.44 5.67 27.78
N PRO A 597 -6.78 5.76 27.69
CA PRO A 597 -7.45 6.23 26.48
C PRO A 597 -7.02 7.65 26.09
N GLU A 598 -6.59 8.48 27.04
CA GLU A 598 -6.10 9.84 26.85
C GLU A 598 -4.84 9.97 25.97
N LEU A 599 -4.12 8.86 25.72
CA LEU A 599 -2.97 8.83 24.79
C LEU A 599 -3.34 9.32 23.38
N LEU A 600 -4.59 9.09 22.97
CA LEU A 600 -5.17 9.65 21.76
C LEU A 600 -6.25 10.64 22.16
N SER A 601 -6.22 11.85 21.60
CA SER A 601 -7.15 12.92 21.97
C SER A 601 -8.54 12.78 21.35
N VAL A 602 -8.67 12.04 20.25
CA VAL A 602 -9.90 11.94 19.45
C VAL A 602 -10.49 10.54 19.54
N ASP A 603 -11.80 10.44 19.83
CA ASP A 603 -12.50 9.15 19.96
C ASP A 603 -12.50 8.32 18.67
N SER A 604 -12.53 8.97 17.49
CA SER A 604 -12.40 8.27 16.21
C SER A 604 -11.04 7.60 16.07
N ASP A 605 -9.95 8.28 16.46
CA ASP A 605 -8.60 7.70 16.40
C ASP A 605 -8.48 6.50 17.35
N ARG A 606 -9.05 6.60 18.56
CA ARG A 606 -9.11 5.47 19.53
C ARG A 606 -9.85 4.28 18.93
N TYR A 607 -11.03 4.51 18.38
CA TYR A 607 -11.88 3.48 17.81
C TYR A 607 -11.22 2.80 16.59
N ASP A 608 -10.68 3.59 15.67
CA ASP A 608 -10.11 3.08 14.42
C ASP A 608 -8.78 2.36 14.66
N LEU A 609 -7.92 2.87 15.56
CA LEU A 609 -6.67 2.21 15.91
C LEU A 609 -6.92 0.90 16.68
N MET A 610 -7.86 0.89 17.64
CA MET A 610 -8.23 -0.32 18.37
C MET A 610 -8.78 -1.41 17.45
N ASN A 611 -9.64 -1.05 16.49
CA ASN A 611 -10.09 -1.99 15.45
C ASN A 611 -8.93 -2.52 14.60
N GLY A 612 -7.97 -1.66 14.25
CA GLY A 612 -6.75 -2.04 13.54
C GLY A 612 -5.89 -3.04 14.33
N MET A 613 -5.67 -2.79 15.63
CA MET A 613 -4.90 -3.69 16.50
C MET A 613 -5.59 -5.04 16.71
N LEU A 614 -6.93 -5.07 16.87
CA LEU A 614 -7.68 -6.33 16.95
C LEU A 614 -7.60 -7.13 15.65
N GLN A 615 -7.64 -6.44 14.50
CA GLN A 615 -7.44 -7.09 13.20
C GLN A 615 -6.02 -7.65 13.05
N LYS A 616 -4.99 -6.90 13.49
CA LYS A 616 -3.62 -7.41 13.55
C LYS A 616 -3.51 -8.62 14.45
N LEU A 617 -4.19 -8.64 15.60
CA LEU A 617 -4.20 -9.80 16.49
C LEU A 617 -4.81 -11.05 15.81
N VAL A 618 -5.87 -10.90 15.01
CA VAL A 618 -6.40 -11.98 14.16
C VAL A 618 -5.35 -12.49 13.18
N GLU A 619 -4.68 -11.57 12.47
CA GLU A 619 -3.64 -11.91 11.49
C GLU A 619 -2.46 -12.67 12.14
N ARG A 620 -1.95 -12.19 13.29
CA ARG A 620 -0.83 -12.83 14.02
C ARG A 620 -1.18 -14.23 14.51
N TRP A 621 -2.38 -14.41 15.07
CA TRP A 621 -2.81 -15.73 15.50
C TRP A 621 -3.00 -16.68 14.33
N LYS A 622 -3.57 -16.21 13.21
CA LYS A 622 -3.66 -17.00 11.97
C LYS A 622 -2.27 -17.42 11.44
N ALA A 623 -1.29 -16.52 11.47
CA ALA A 623 0.09 -16.83 11.08
C ALA A 623 0.76 -17.83 12.05
N ARG A 624 0.38 -17.81 13.34
CA ARG A 624 0.86 -18.76 14.37
C ARG A 624 0.23 -20.15 14.25
N VAL A 625 -0.92 -20.29 13.56
CA VAL A 625 -1.56 -21.59 13.31
C VAL A 625 -0.66 -22.43 12.41
N GLY A 626 -0.06 -23.48 12.98
CA GLY A 626 0.87 -24.39 12.29
C GLY A 626 2.29 -24.36 12.84
N MET A 627 2.60 -23.45 13.77
CA MET A 627 3.88 -23.47 14.49
C MET A 627 3.80 -24.41 15.70
N GLU A 628 4.80 -25.27 15.87
CA GLU A 628 4.93 -26.07 17.10
C GLU A 628 5.29 -25.15 18.28
N PRO A 629 4.48 -25.14 19.36
CA PRO A 629 4.77 -24.32 20.52
C PRO A 629 6.00 -24.86 21.26
N ARG A 630 7.05 -24.04 21.40
CA ARG A 630 8.25 -24.42 22.17
C ARG A 630 7.98 -24.56 23.67
N SER A 631 7.05 -23.77 24.20
CA SER A 631 6.60 -23.82 25.59
C SER A 631 5.08 -23.80 25.64
N VAL A 632 4.52 -24.87 26.20
CA VAL A 632 3.09 -25.04 26.40
C VAL A 632 2.56 -23.99 27.39
N ARG A 633 3.35 -23.67 28.44
CA ARG A 633 2.97 -22.68 29.46
C ARG A 633 2.92 -21.26 28.93
N GLU A 634 3.94 -20.85 28.16
CA GLU A 634 3.98 -19.51 27.55
C GLU A 634 2.85 -19.34 26.55
N THR A 635 2.64 -20.35 25.70
CA THR A 635 1.56 -20.34 24.71
C THR A 635 0.20 -20.22 25.39
N GLN A 636 -0.05 -20.96 26.46
CA GLN A 636 -1.29 -20.84 27.24
C GLN A 636 -1.47 -19.41 27.81
N ARG A 637 -0.40 -18.82 28.37
CA ARG A 637 -0.43 -17.45 28.90
C ARG A 637 -0.73 -16.42 27.80
N ASP A 638 -0.14 -16.58 26.61
CA ASP A 638 -0.39 -15.71 25.46
C ASP A 638 -1.86 -15.77 25.02
N VAL A 639 -2.46 -16.98 25.00
CA VAL A 639 -3.87 -17.19 24.67
C VAL A 639 -4.79 -16.53 25.70
N GLU A 640 -4.54 -16.76 26.99
CA GLU A 640 -5.33 -16.17 28.07
C GLU A 640 -5.27 -14.65 28.05
N ARG A 641 -4.07 -14.06 27.93
CA ARG A 641 -3.91 -12.59 27.78
C ARG A 641 -4.59 -12.06 26.51
N SER A 642 -4.48 -12.76 25.39
CA SER A 642 -5.13 -12.35 24.13
C SER A 642 -6.65 -12.28 24.27
N ILE A 643 -7.26 -13.28 24.92
CA ILE A 643 -8.70 -13.31 25.15
C ILE A 643 -9.12 -12.16 26.06
N LEU A 644 -8.38 -11.92 27.16
CA LEU A 644 -8.67 -10.82 28.07
C LEU A 644 -8.56 -9.46 27.38
N ALA A 645 -7.43 -9.18 26.73
CA ALA A 645 -7.20 -7.93 26.01
C ALA A 645 -8.25 -7.70 24.90
N ALA A 646 -8.62 -8.76 24.16
CA ALA A 646 -9.67 -8.66 23.14
C ALA A 646 -11.06 -8.35 23.72
N ASN A 647 -11.42 -8.91 24.88
CA ASN A 647 -12.69 -8.61 25.53
C ASN A 647 -12.72 -7.17 26.05
N ASP A 648 -11.65 -6.73 26.72
CA ASP A 648 -11.54 -5.35 27.22
C ASP A 648 -11.57 -4.34 26.07
N ALA A 649 -10.91 -4.65 24.96
CA ALA A 649 -10.95 -3.86 23.74
C ALA A 649 -12.36 -3.76 23.15
N LEU A 650 -13.11 -4.88 23.10
CA LEU A 650 -14.49 -4.89 22.62
C LEU A 650 -15.42 -4.04 23.48
N GLU A 651 -15.23 -4.04 24.81
CA GLU A 651 -15.96 -3.13 25.70
C GLU A 651 -15.62 -1.66 25.45
N CYS A 652 -14.35 -1.34 25.21
CA CYS A 652 -13.94 0.01 24.83
C CYS A 652 -14.53 0.45 23.49
N LEU A 653 -14.50 -0.43 22.47
CA LEU A 653 -15.10 -0.17 21.18
C LEU A 653 -16.59 0.14 21.29
N ASP A 654 -17.34 -0.61 22.10
CA ASP A 654 -18.78 -0.35 22.29
C ASP A 654 -19.03 1.03 22.94
N ARG A 655 -18.19 1.43 23.90
CA ARG A 655 -18.26 2.76 24.54
C ARG A 655 -17.97 3.88 23.55
N TRP A 656 -16.90 3.77 22.77
CA TRP A 656 -16.49 4.81 21.81
C TRP A 656 -17.39 4.88 20.58
N ALA A 657 -18.01 3.76 20.19
CA ALA A 657 -18.82 3.68 18.98
C ALA A 657 -20.00 4.66 18.95
N GLU A 658 -20.55 5.05 20.11
CA GLU A 658 -21.60 6.08 20.21
C GLU A 658 -21.08 7.46 19.83
N ASN A 659 -19.92 7.84 20.37
CA ASN A 659 -19.30 9.14 20.10
C ASN A 659 -18.82 9.27 18.64
N VAL A 660 -18.42 8.15 18.04
CA VAL A 660 -17.97 8.10 16.63
C VAL A 660 -19.16 7.99 15.64
N GLY A 661 -20.39 7.75 16.13
CA GLY A 661 -21.58 7.67 15.29
C GLY A 661 -21.75 6.34 14.53
N ILE A 662 -21.16 5.25 15.02
CA ILE A 662 -21.28 3.92 14.39
C ILE A 662 -22.68 3.35 14.61
N HIS A 663 -23.36 2.88 13.56
CA HIS A 663 -24.67 2.23 13.69
C HIS A 663 -24.60 0.92 14.48
N ARG A 664 -25.65 0.64 15.27
CA ARG A 664 -25.75 -0.55 16.12
C ARG A 664 -25.53 -1.86 15.36
N ASP A 665 -26.09 -1.99 14.16
CA ASP A 665 -25.97 -3.21 13.36
C ASP A 665 -24.52 -3.47 12.93
N ALA A 666 -23.79 -2.43 12.52
CA ALA A 666 -22.38 -2.52 12.17
C ALA A 666 -21.53 -2.98 13.38
N ARG A 667 -21.82 -2.45 14.58
CA ARG A 667 -21.15 -2.88 15.83
C ARG A 667 -21.37 -4.37 16.11
N VAL A 668 -22.62 -4.83 15.98
CA VAL A 668 -22.97 -6.24 16.20
C VAL A 668 -22.26 -7.15 15.18
N GLN A 669 -22.21 -6.77 13.91
CA GLN A 669 -21.53 -7.56 12.88
C GLN A 669 -20.01 -7.61 13.12
N ARG A 670 -19.37 -6.48 13.46
CA ARG A 670 -17.94 -6.43 13.76
C ARG A 670 -17.60 -7.28 14.98
N ARG A 671 -18.39 -7.17 16.06
CA ARG A 671 -18.24 -8.00 17.27
C ARG A 671 -18.40 -9.47 16.94
N LYS A 672 -19.41 -9.84 16.14
CA LYS A 672 -19.63 -11.22 15.71
C LYS A 672 -18.43 -11.75 14.93
N TYR A 673 -17.89 -10.98 13.98
CA TYR A 673 -16.69 -11.32 13.24
C TYR A 673 -15.51 -11.59 14.18
N LEU A 674 -15.20 -10.67 15.12
CA LEU A 674 -14.09 -10.84 16.05
C LEU A 674 -14.29 -12.04 16.99
N VAL A 675 -15.51 -12.32 17.43
CA VAL A 675 -15.80 -13.51 18.24
C VAL A 675 -15.55 -14.79 17.43
N THR A 676 -15.95 -14.81 16.15
CA THR A 676 -15.79 -15.96 15.27
C THR A 676 -14.35 -16.18 14.82
N GLU A 677 -13.62 -15.11 14.48
CA GLU A 677 -12.29 -15.20 13.86
C GLU A 677 -11.13 -15.10 14.87
N LEU A 678 -11.37 -14.55 16.07
CA LEU A 678 -10.35 -14.41 17.11
C LEU A 678 -10.68 -15.25 18.35
N ILE A 679 -11.78 -14.92 19.05
CA ILE A 679 -12.02 -15.44 20.40
C ILE A 679 -12.34 -16.95 20.38
N THR A 680 -13.17 -17.42 19.45
CA THR A 680 -13.57 -18.83 19.38
C THR A 680 -12.39 -19.74 19.02
N PRO A 681 -11.58 -19.44 17.98
CA PRO A 681 -10.36 -20.20 17.68
C PRO A 681 -9.37 -20.22 18.84
N LEU A 682 -9.18 -19.10 19.54
CA LEU A 682 -8.29 -19.04 20.70
C LEU A 682 -8.74 -19.95 21.85
N ARG A 683 -10.05 -20.02 22.14
CA ARG A 683 -10.59 -20.94 23.15
C ARG A 683 -10.38 -22.40 22.76
N GLN A 684 -10.67 -22.75 21.50
CA GLN A 684 -10.43 -24.10 20.99
C GLN A 684 -8.95 -24.47 21.04
N TYR A 685 -8.07 -23.54 20.70
CA TYR A 685 -6.64 -23.72 20.77
C TYR A 685 -6.17 -23.88 22.23
N SER A 686 -6.69 -23.08 23.16
CA SER A 686 -6.44 -23.22 24.61
C SER A 686 -6.78 -24.63 25.11
N ASP A 687 -7.94 -25.16 24.73
CA ASP A 687 -8.39 -26.50 25.14
C ASP A 687 -7.46 -27.59 24.60
N GLN A 688 -6.96 -27.45 23.36
CA GLN A 688 -6.00 -28.36 22.74
C GLN A 688 -4.64 -28.31 23.43
N VAL A 689 -4.11 -27.12 23.70
CA VAL A 689 -2.82 -26.91 24.39
C VAL A 689 -2.88 -27.48 25.81
N LEU A 690 -4.00 -27.28 26.52
CA LEU A 690 -4.23 -27.82 27.86
C LEU A 690 -4.31 -29.36 27.85
N ALA A 691 -4.99 -29.94 26.85
CA ALA A 691 -5.01 -31.39 26.65
C ALA A 691 -3.62 -31.97 26.33
N HIS A 692 -2.78 -31.24 25.59
CA HIS A 692 -1.39 -31.61 25.33
C HIS A 692 -0.53 -31.52 26.60
N ARG A 693 -0.68 -30.45 27.40
CA ARG A 693 -0.01 -30.26 28.69
C ARG A 693 -0.24 -31.41 29.67
N ILE A 694 -1.48 -31.88 29.77
CA ILE A 694 -1.85 -32.99 30.65
C ILE A 694 -1.14 -34.28 30.20
N ARG A 695 -0.89 -34.45 28.90
CA ARG A 695 -0.12 -35.59 28.37
C ARG A 695 1.39 -35.42 28.57
N SER A 696 1.94 -34.22 28.36
CA SER A 696 3.38 -33.96 28.51
C SER A 696 3.84 -33.96 29.97
N GLN A 697 2.99 -33.53 30.92
CA GLN A 697 3.27 -33.67 32.36
C GLN A 697 3.42 -35.13 32.83
N GLN A 698 3.05 -36.12 32.01
CA GLN A 698 3.29 -37.54 32.28
C GLN A 698 4.67 -38.02 31.74
N GLN A 699 5.39 -37.18 30.99
CA GLN A 699 6.65 -37.50 30.32
C GLN A 699 7.65 -36.33 30.47
N ASP A 700 8.34 -36.29 31.61
CA ASP A 700 9.41 -35.34 32.00
C ASP A 700 9.07 -33.83 32.07
N PRO A 701 9.75 -33.05 32.95
CA PRO A 701 9.54 -31.62 33.04
C PRO A 701 10.18 -30.90 31.84
N ASP A 702 9.41 -30.01 31.21
CA ASP A 702 9.88 -29.09 30.16
C ASP A 702 11.22 -28.45 30.57
N PRO A 703 12.20 -28.35 29.66
CA PRO A 703 13.42 -27.59 29.94
C PRO A 703 13.03 -26.15 30.29
N GLU A 704 13.52 -25.67 31.44
CA GLU A 704 13.46 -24.25 31.80
C GLU A 704 14.21 -23.47 30.72
N ASP A 705 13.45 -22.84 29.82
CA ASP A 705 14.00 -21.83 28.92
C ASP A 705 14.22 -20.57 29.76
N ASP A 706 15.42 -20.46 30.34
CA ASP A 706 15.91 -19.29 31.07
C ASP A 706 16.05 -18.09 30.12
N GLY A 707 14.93 -17.56 29.63
CA GLY A 707 14.87 -16.32 28.87
C GLY A 707 15.47 -15.12 29.62
N ALA A 708 15.64 -15.23 30.94
CA ALA A 708 16.28 -14.24 31.79
C ALA A 708 17.83 -14.23 31.70
N ALA A 709 18.47 -15.35 31.34
CA ALA A 709 19.94 -15.44 31.29
C ALA A 709 20.54 -14.84 30.01
N ASP A 710 19.80 -14.88 28.90
CA ASP A 710 20.15 -14.24 27.61
C ASP A 710 19.75 -12.75 27.56
N ASP A 711 19.23 -12.22 28.68
CA ASP A 711 18.64 -10.89 28.80
C ASP A 711 19.62 -9.80 29.27
N LEU A 712 20.86 -10.18 29.59
CA LEU A 712 21.94 -9.29 29.95
C LEU A 712 22.59 -8.68 28.68
N PRO A 713 22.93 -7.38 28.68
CA PRO A 713 23.62 -6.78 27.54
C PRO A 713 24.97 -7.47 27.35
N LEU A 714 25.21 -7.92 26.12
CA LEU A 714 26.54 -8.33 25.69
C LEU A 714 27.42 -7.09 25.56
N LEU A 715 27.97 -6.59 26.67
CA LEU A 715 28.90 -5.46 26.70
C LEU A 715 30.00 -5.66 25.64
N LEU A 716 30.22 -4.64 24.82
CA LEU A 716 31.34 -4.64 23.87
C LEU A 716 32.65 -4.70 24.67
N PRO A 717 33.63 -5.55 24.31
CA PRO A 717 34.95 -5.52 24.95
C PRO A 717 35.56 -4.13 24.80
N GLN A 718 36.24 -3.60 25.84
CA GLN A 718 36.94 -2.31 25.77
C GLN A 718 37.90 -2.22 24.57
N GLU A 719 38.51 -3.35 24.17
CA GLU A 719 39.36 -3.45 22.98
C GLU A 719 38.64 -3.06 21.66
N MET A 720 37.32 -3.23 21.57
CA MET A 720 36.53 -2.78 20.40
C MET A 720 36.20 -1.27 20.45
N LEU A 721 36.25 -0.66 21.64
CA LEU A 721 36.05 0.78 21.82
C LEU A 721 37.36 1.56 21.59
N ASP A 722 38.50 0.93 21.84
CA ASP A 722 39.81 1.60 21.90
C ASP A 722 40.66 1.56 20.62
N THR A 723 40.20 1.01 19.49
CA THR A 723 40.97 1.13 18.23
C THR A 723 40.73 2.50 17.57
N ASN A 724 41.33 3.53 18.16
CA ASN A 724 41.75 4.74 17.46
C ASN A 724 42.97 4.46 16.58
#